data_AF-A0A944SK71-F1
#
_entry.id   AF-A0A944SK71-F1
#
_cell.length_a   1.000
_cell.length_b   1.000
_cell.length_c   1.000
_cell.angle_alpha   90.00
_cell.angle_beta   90.00
_cell.angle_gamma   90.00
#
_symmetry.space_group_name_H-M   'P 1'
#
loop_
_entity.id
_entity.type
_entity.pdbx_description
1 polymer ?
#
loop_
_entity_poly.entity_id
_entity_poly.type
_entity_poly.pdbx_seq_one_letter_code
_entity_poly.pdbx_strand_id
1 'polypeptide(L)'
;MHSFVKKLSIAIIITGILLVPFHFLIAEEQKTPIIILHGIGASVNWQQMTNKGTDSWGFVPFVNHYDQLIESLENNGYVQNQDLFIVYYDWRQSNILSATEYLEPIIYEALDNSSTDKVHIVAHSMGGLVARSYLEYSFGPKVSKFIMLGTPNYGSGDIYVLQEAGEKPDSYSTALQNIIDFYLWYLRIVDDEITDDFLSVQQHIQSAKELMPIYDYLKDSTTQEIIPYSTHSENEGTLSRNIFLEQLNETDNIQQMVDQTDEIHIIAGTNQETLYTIPIIPDDDPTTDQWTDGVPFPNPPELDSLEGDGTVPLVSARIDDPCLEPRPDPIFQAYQYIKNIIGFPTAHAQLFCGYYTEEEYQDLLDDYLYTEDYPITHHEIESTHGELPTTAIPLIFDILELGDPPTVEEETIFQRILQFWIGSPVTVDITAPDGTMLSDIPNVTITSSGGDDPVQIISIPEPQTGEYQLTITGTDTGDYHIGTAIISETEHIIQTIEGETNLGEEALYAADIPAQAETFTQEEPTDLIELSGSSTEYEITFSKGWNLFSIPSTLSDPSIELFLSEIINSTESIWTYDTEWEVYRPDTPELNSLTTLTPGYGYWLNYTNDNAVTLSKEISSTSTGPTPPPSRVLSVGWNLVGTYHFLDTSSQALDSLFETIPLYSNSVVTYTNTSESFSLLSPTDSVLAGSGYWLFIPTAADGPTTYSPTEF
;
A
#
# COMPACT_ATOMS: atom_id res chain seq x y z
N MET A 1 -58.71 74.08 36.73
CA MET A 1 -58.12 73.27 37.82
C MET A 1 -57.60 72.00 37.16
N HIS A 2 -56.31 71.88 36.81
CA HIS A 2 -55.20 71.50 37.71
C HIS A 2 -55.58 70.24 38.52
N SER A 3 -55.05 69.06 38.19
CA SER A 3 -53.70 68.54 38.56
C SER A 3 -53.58 68.27 40.07
N PHE A 4 -52.90 67.15 40.40
CA PHE A 4 -52.61 66.55 41.72
C PHE A 4 -53.75 65.67 42.29
N VAL A 5 -53.62 64.35 42.49
CA VAL A 5 -52.47 63.59 43.04
C VAL A 5 -52.42 62.14 42.50
N LYS A 6 -51.26 61.77 41.91
CA LYS A 6 -50.69 60.40 41.91
C LYS A 6 -50.10 60.12 43.31
N LYS A 7 -50.29 58.91 43.86
CA LYS A 7 -49.25 58.05 44.50
C LYS A 7 -49.87 56.95 45.38
N LEU A 8 -49.21 55.77 45.37
CA LEU A 8 -49.56 54.48 46.00
C LEU A 8 -50.74 53.76 45.30
N SER A 9 -50.58 52.66 44.57
CA SER A 9 -49.75 51.49 44.89
C SER A 9 -49.28 50.76 43.62
N ILE A 10 -47.98 50.91 43.32
CA ILE A 10 -47.18 49.93 42.58
C ILE A 10 -46.48 49.13 43.67
N ALA A 11 -46.96 47.92 43.94
CA ALA A 11 -46.23 46.84 44.59
C ALA A 11 -47.17 45.65 44.77
N ILE A 12 -46.80 44.53 44.15
CA ILE A 12 -47.21 43.16 44.54
C ILE A 12 -48.65 42.81 44.19
N ILE A 13 -48.89 42.35 42.96
CA ILE A 13 -49.27 40.95 42.66
C ILE A 13 -48.59 40.58 41.33
N ILE A 14 -47.25 40.59 41.37
CA ILE A 14 -46.38 39.76 40.54
C ILE A 14 -46.14 38.51 41.39
N THR A 15 -47.07 37.56 41.41
CA THR A 15 -46.90 36.23 42.04
C THR A 15 -48.05 35.31 41.63
N GLY A 16 -48.09 34.92 40.36
CA GLY A 16 -49.14 34.03 39.85
C GLY A 16 -49.00 33.59 38.39
N ILE A 17 -48.01 34.10 37.66
CA ILE A 17 -47.64 33.65 36.31
C ILE A 17 -46.11 33.51 36.30
N LEU A 18 -45.60 32.44 36.92
CA LEU A 18 -44.20 32.03 36.88
C LEU A 18 -44.16 30.63 37.47
N LEU A 19 -44.33 29.62 36.60
CA LEU A 19 -43.91 28.22 36.73
C LEU A 19 -44.55 27.41 35.58
N VAL A 20 -44.34 27.87 34.34
CA VAL A 20 -44.06 26.93 33.26
C VAL A 20 -42.54 26.97 33.18
N PRO A 21 -41.82 25.83 33.28
CA PRO A 21 -40.41 25.84 32.96
C PRO A 21 -40.33 26.19 31.49
N PHE A 22 -40.05 27.46 31.17
CA PHE A 22 -39.33 27.78 29.95
C PHE A 22 -38.02 27.01 30.07
N HIS A 23 -38.01 25.79 29.57
CA HIS A 23 -36.78 25.27 29.01
C HIS A 23 -36.46 26.28 27.91
N PHE A 24 -35.51 27.17 28.20
CA PHE A 24 -34.64 27.62 27.14
C PHE A 24 -34.06 26.33 26.56
N LEU A 25 -34.66 25.81 25.49
CA LEU A 25 -33.87 25.25 24.43
C LEU A 25 -32.97 26.41 24.04
N ILE A 26 -31.75 26.41 24.58
CA ILE A 26 -30.65 27.08 23.91
C ILE A 26 -30.70 26.44 22.52
N ALA A 27 -31.17 27.19 21.53
CA ALA A 27 -30.90 26.80 20.15
C ALA A 27 -29.38 26.80 20.10
N GLU A 28 -28.81 25.60 20.04
CA GLU A 28 -27.41 25.42 19.71
C GLU A 28 -27.17 26.26 18.46
N GLU A 29 -26.18 27.14 18.50
CA GLU A 29 -25.84 27.99 17.36
C GLU A 29 -25.33 27.05 16.27
N GLN A 30 -26.24 26.58 15.42
CA GLN A 30 -25.94 25.59 14.39
C GLN A 30 -24.96 26.22 13.38
N LYS A 31 -23.80 25.60 13.25
CA LYS A 31 -22.73 26.00 12.35
C LYS A 31 -23.10 25.70 10.89
N THR A 32 -22.47 26.38 9.94
CA THR A 32 -22.54 25.96 8.53
C THR A 32 -21.71 24.67 8.42
N PRO A 33 -22.29 23.56 7.92
CA PRO A 33 -21.55 22.31 7.81
C PRO A 33 -20.33 22.43 6.89
N ILE A 34 -19.25 21.73 7.23
CA ILE A 34 -18.04 21.64 6.42
C ILE A 34 -17.97 20.24 5.80
N ILE A 35 -17.70 20.19 4.51
CA ILE A 35 -17.49 18.96 3.76
C ILE A 35 -16.03 18.92 3.28
N ILE A 36 -15.32 17.85 3.59
CA ILE A 36 -13.95 17.58 3.13
C ILE A 36 -14.00 16.60 1.97
N LEU A 37 -13.38 16.96 0.83
CA LEU A 37 -13.11 16.05 -0.28
C LEU A 37 -11.61 15.79 -0.37
N HIS A 38 -11.26 14.51 -0.33
CA HIS A 38 -9.89 14.06 -0.48
C HIS A 38 -9.46 13.98 -1.96
N GLY A 39 -8.17 13.80 -2.21
CA GLY A 39 -7.58 13.57 -3.53
C GLY A 39 -7.62 12.12 -4.00
N ILE A 40 -6.98 11.84 -5.15
CA ILE A 40 -6.88 10.49 -5.72
C ILE A 40 -6.23 9.50 -4.74
N GLY A 41 -6.70 8.25 -4.71
CA GLY A 41 -6.13 7.18 -3.89
C GLY A 41 -6.44 7.24 -2.39
N ALA A 42 -6.93 8.35 -1.85
CA ALA A 42 -7.01 8.50 -0.40
C ALA A 42 -8.04 7.59 0.30
N SER A 43 -9.07 7.10 -0.39
CA SER A 43 -10.11 6.25 0.21
C SER A 43 -10.24 4.88 -0.44
N VAL A 44 -10.77 3.94 0.35
CA VAL A 44 -10.94 2.53 0.00
C VAL A 44 -12.35 2.05 0.38
N ASN A 45 -12.94 1.24 -0.49
CA ASN A 45 -14.07 0.40 -0.18
C ASN A 45 -13.87 -0.94 -0.90
N TRP A 46 -13.72 -2.01 -0.13
CA TRP A 46 -13.44 -3.34 -0.68
C TRP A 46 -14.50 -3.82 -1.65
N GLN A 47 -15.78 -3.61 -1.32
CA GLN A 47 -16.86 -4.02 -2.22
C GLN A 47 -16.79 -3.28 -3.55
N GLN A 48 -16.53 -1.97 -3.54
CA GLN A 48 -16.45 -1.19 -4.77
C GLN A 48 -15.17 -1.52 -5.55
N MET A 49 -14.06 -1.78 -4.86
CA MET A 49 -12.77 -2.05 -5.49
C MET A 49 -12.69 -3.45 -6.09
N THR A 50 -13.25 -4.43 -5.41
CA THR A 50 -13.03 -5.85 -5.71
C THR A 50 -14.30 -6.63 -6.06
N ASN A 51 -15.47 -5.99 -6.04
CA ASN A 51 -16.79 -6.65 -6.09
C ASN A 51 -17.01 -7.69 -4.98
N LYS A 52 -16.13 -7.72 -3.97
CA LYS A 52 -16.15 -8.63 -2.82
C LYS A 52 -15.97 -7.80 -1.54
N GLY A 53 -16.56 -8.24 -0.43
CA GLY A 53 -16.18 -7.72 0.91
C GLY A 53 -17.17 -6.77 1.52
N THR A 54 -16.69 -6.03 2.53
CA THR A 54 -17.54 -5.08 3.26
C THR A 54 -17.74 -3.81 2.45
N ASP A 55 -19.00 -3.44 2.29
CA ASP A 55 -19.39 -2.14 1.75
C ASP A 55 -19.24 -1.06 2.83
N SER A 56 -17.99 -0.67 3.08
CA SER A 56 -17.66 0.38 4.02
C SER A 56 -16.54 1.22 3.45
N TRP A 57 -16.81 2.51 3.31
CA TRP A 57 -15.82 3.50 2.96
C TRP A 57 -14.98 3.89 4.18
N GLY A 58 -13.73 4.24 3.92
CA GLY A 58 -12.82 4.89 4.85
C GLY A 58 -11.57 5.35 4.12
N PHE A 59 -10.69 6.07 4.82
CA PHE A 59 -9.35 6.30 4.31
C PHE A 59 -8.60 4.97 4.15
N VAL A 60 -7.74 4.90 3.14
CA VAL A 60 -6.75 3.81 3.10
C VAL A 60 -5.95 3.90 4.40
N PRO A 61 -5.65 2.76 5.07
CA PRO A 61 -4.76 2.77 6.22
C PRO A 61 -3.51 3.60 5.94
N PHE A 62 -3.11 4.44 6.90
CA PHE A 62 -1.90 5.28 6.84
C PHE A 62 -1.95 6.49 5.89
N VAL A 63 -3.07 6.74 5.20
CA VAL A 63 -3.33 8.07 4.61
C VAL A 63 -3.76 9.00 5.73
N ASN A 64 -2.82 9.81 6.23
CA ASN A 64 -3.01 10.70 7.38
C ASN A 64 -2.98 12.21 7.03
N HIS A 65 -2.86 12.56 5.73
CA HIS A 65 -2.78 13.95 5.26
C HIS A 65 -3.96 14.83 5.70
N TYR A 66 -5.11 14.24 6.04
CA TYR A 66 -6.32 14.97 6.45
C TYR A 66 -6.51 15.01 7.97
N ASP A 67 -5.77 14.20 8.73
CA ASP A 67 -6.05 13.96 10.15
C ASP A 67 -5.92 15.25 10.95
N GLN A 68 -4.86 16.03 10.72
CA GLN A 68 -4.64 17.30 11.42
C GLN A 68 -5.73 18.34 11.11
N LEU A 69 -6.23 18.38 9.86
CA LEU A 69 -7.32 19.28 9.48
C LEU A 69 -8.62 18.86 10.16
N ILE A 70 -8.95 17.56 10.11
CA ILE A 70 -10.14 16.99 10.74
C ILE A 70 -10.09 17.25 12.25
N GLU A 71 -8.98 16.92 12.91
CA GLU A 71 -8.81 17.12 14.35
C GLU A 71 -8.88 18.60 14.71
N SER A 72 -8.29 19.49 13.91
CA SER A 72 -8.38 20.94 14.13
C SER A 72 -9.84 21.42 14.12
N LEU A 73 -10.65 20.95 13.17
CA LEU A 73 -12.07 21.28 13.06
C LEU A 73 -12.88 20.70 14.23
N GLU A 74 -12.60 19.45 14.62
CA GLU A 74 -13.22 18.81 15.78
C GLU A 74 -12.88 19.53 17.10
N ASN A 75 -11.63 19.94 17.27
CA ASN A 75 -11.18 20.75 18.40
C ASN A 75 -11.78 22.16 18.39
N ASN A 76 -12.20 22.68 17.23
CA ASN A 76 -13.03 23.88 17.09
C ASN A 76 -14.54 23.60 17.34
N GLY A 77 -14.88 22.36 17.70
CA GLY A 77 -16.20 21.93 18.11
C GLY A 77 -17.12 21.51 16.96
N TYR A 78 -16.58 21.20 15.78
CA TYR A 78 -17.33 20.44 14.77
C TYR A 78 -17.40 18.96 15.17
N VAL A 79 -18.38 18.24 14.65
CA VAL A 79 -18.64 16.84 14.96
C VAL A 79 -18.93 16.09 13.66
N GLN A 80 -18.16 15.03 13.42
CA GLN A 80 -18.33 14.18 12.24
C GLN A 80 -19.76 13.62 12.14
N ASN A 81 -20.28 13.59 10.91
CA ASN A 81 -21.64 13.16 10.55
C ASN A 81 -22.76 14.03 11.16
N GLN A 82 -22.45 15.25 11.60
CA GLN A 82 -23.44 16.23 12.06
C GLN A 82 -23.23 17.58 11.37
N ASP A 83 -22.06 18.18 11.54
CA ASP A 83 -21.68 19.45 10.89
C ASP A 83 -20.27 19.39 10.27
N LEU A 84 -19.58 18.25 10.37
CA LEU A 84 -18.38 17.91 9.61
C LEU A 84 -18.62 16.61 8.85
N PHE A 85 -18.38 16.63 7.54
CA PHE A 85 -18.58 15.47 6.67
C PHE A 85 -17.32 15.22 5.86
N ILE A 86 -16.98 13.95 5.68
CA ILE A 86 -15.89 13.51 4.81
C ILE A 86 -16.54 12.73 3.68
N VAL A 87 -16.27 13.13 2.44
CA VAL A 87 -16.77 12.44 1.26
C VAL A 87 -15.72 11.42 0.84
N TYR A 88 -16.01 10.16 1.14
CA TYR A 88 -15.28 9.03 0.57
C TYR A 88 -15.93 8.63 -0.75
N TYR A 89 -15.12 8.45 -1.79
CA TYR A 89 -15.62 8.19 -3.14
C TYR A 89 -14.66 7.29 -3.93
N ASP A 90 -15.20 6.63 -4.96
CA ASP A 90 -14.41 5.80 -5.87
C ASP A 90 -13.57 6.68 -6.81
N TRP A 91 -12.36 7.00 -6.36
CA TRP A 91 -11.40 7.84 -7.07
C TRP A 91 -10.96 7.29 -8.43
N ARG A 92 -11.30 6.04 -8.78
CA ARG A 92 -10.99 5.46 -10.09
C ARG A 92 -11.99 5.88 -11.17
N GLN A 93 -13.20 6.27 -10.77
CA GLN A 93 -14.28 6.61 -11.69
C GLN A 93 -14.17 8.05 -12.21
N SER A 94 -15.00 8.39 -13.19
CA SER A 94 -15.15 9.77 -13.64
C SER A 94 -15.49 10.71 -12.48
N ASN A 95 -14.91 11.91 -12.47
CA ASN A 95 -15.17 12.95 -11.50
C ASN A 95 -16.64 13.41 -11.52
N ILE A 96 -17.32 13.34 -12.67
CA ILE A 96 -18.76 13.64 -12.79
C ILE A 96 -19.60 12.58 -12.06
N LEU A 97 -19.25 11.31 -12.22
CA LEU A 97 -19.91 10.21 -11.51
C LEU A 97 -19.61 10.32 -10.01
N SER A 98 -18.37 10.59 -9.65
CA SER A 98 -17.97 10.80 -8.24
C SER A 98 -18.76 11.91 -7.57
N ALA A 99 -18.99 13.02 -8.29
CA ALA A 99 -19.77 14.15 -7.81
C ALA A 99 -21.25 13.79 -7.59
N THR A 100 -21.83 13.03 -8.53
CA THR A 100 -23.25 12.67 -8.50
C THR A 100 -23.55 11.56 -7.49
N GLU A 101 -22.69 10.55 -7.41
CA GLU A 101 -22.93 9.34 -6.59
C GLU A 101 -22.51 9.50 -5.14
N TYR A 102 -21.51 10.35 -4.84
CA TYR A 102 -20.92 10.46 -3.50
C TYR A 102 -21.04 11.87 -2.91
N LEU A 103 -20.65 12.92 -3.64
CA LEU A 103 -20.67 14.28 -3.10
C LEU A 103 -22.11 14.81 -2.92
N GLU A 104 -22.94 14.75 -3.96
CA GLU A 104 -24.29 15.32 -3.94
C GLU A 104 -25.16 14.74 -2.80
N PRO A 105 -25.20 13.43 -2.54
CA PRO A 105 -25.92 12.88 -1.37
C PRO A 105 -25.45 13.44 -0.03
N ILE A 106 -24.14 13.60 0.16
CA ILE A 106 -23.56 14.15 1.40
C ILE A 106 -23.88 15.64 1.55
N ILE A 107 -23.94 16.40 0.45
CA ILE A 107 -24.42 17.80 0.49
C ILE A 107 -25.86 17.85 1.02
N TYR A 108 -26.75 16.99 0.51
CA TYR A 108 -28.12 16.93 0.99
C TYR A 108 -28.23 16.50 2.46
N GLU A 109 -27.41 15.55 2.90
CA GLU A 109 -27.34 15.13 4.30
C GLU A 109 -26.83 16.27 5.22
N ALA A 110 -25.78 16.97 4.80
CA ALA A 110 -25.21 18.08 5.55
C ALA A 110 -26.23 19.22 5.71
N LEU A 111 -27.03 19.50 4.67
CA LEU A 111 -28.05 20.55 4.71
C LEU A 111 -29.15 20.31 5.73
N ASP A 112 -29.46 19.06 6.08
CA ASP A 112 -30.43 18.76 7.15
C ASP A 112 -29.98 19.30 8.52
N ASN A 113 -28.68 19.55 8.68
CA ASN A 113 -28.06 20.11 9.87
C ASN A 113 -27.61 21.57 9.70
N SER A 114 -27.82 22.18 8.53
CA SER A 114 -27.37 23.54 8.22
C SER A 114 -28.38 24.60 8.69
N SER A 115 -27.87 25.62 9.39
CA SER A 115 -28.67 26.81 9.74
C SER A 115 -28.75 27.85 8.62
N THR A 116 -27.90 27.72 7.58
CA THR A 116 -27.73 28.68 6.49
C THR A 116 -28.32 28.22 5.17
N ASP A 117 -28.88 27.00 5.13
CA ASP A 117 -29.28 26.29 3.90
C ASP A 117 -28.12 26.13 2.90
N LYS A 118 -26.87 26.18 3.37
CA LYS A 118 -25.63 26.02 2.59
C LYS A 118 -24.60 25.18 3.35
N VAL A 119 -23.55 24.80 2.65
CA VAL A 119 -22.39 24.08 3.18
C VAL A 119 -21.09 24.78 2.77
N HIS A 120 -20.00 24.52 3.47
CA HIS A 120 -18.64 24.82 3.03
C HIS A 120 -18.03 23.55 2.44
N ILE A 121 -17.26 23.68 1.37
CA ILE A 121 -16.50 22.59 0.76
C ILE A 121 -15.02 22.93 0.83
N VAL A 122 -14.22 22.03 1.41
CA VAL A 122 -12.76 22.07 1.39
C VAL A 122 -12.29 20.84 0.60
N ALA A 123 -11.72 21.06 -0.56
CA ALA A 123 -11.41 20.00 -1.50
C ALA A 123 -9.91 20.00 -1.85
N HIS A 124 -9.28 18.84 -1.75
CA HIS A 124 -7.85 18.66 -2.02
C HIS A 124 -7.64 17.93 -3.35
N SER A 125 -6.65 18.38 -4.14
CA SER A 125 -6.21 17.71 -5.35
C SER A 125 -7.40 17.43 -6.30
N MET A 126 -7.54 16.21 -6.79
CA MET A 126 -8.66 15.75 -7.62
C MET A 126 -10.04 15.94 -6.97
N GLY A 127 -10.15 15.97 -5.64
CA GLY A 127 -11.40 16.27 -4.95
C GLY A 127 -11.98 17.64 -5.33
N GLY A 128 -11.13 18.60 -5.72
CA GLY A 128 -11.59 19.88 -6.26
C GLY A 128 -12.28 19.75 -7.62
N LEU A 129 -11.83 18.83 -8.47
CA LEU A 129 -12.48 18.53 -9.75
C LEU A 129 -13.83 17.83 -9.55
N VAL A 130 -13.95 16.99 -8.51
CA VAL A 130 -15.25 16.42 -8.10
C VAL A 130 -16.21 17.52 -7.63
N ALA A 131 -15.75 18.45 -6.79
CA ALA A 131 -16.56 19.58 -6.34
C ALA A 131 -16.96 20.52 -7.49
N ARG A 132 -16.03 20.83 -8.40
CA ARG A 132 -16.31 21.58 -9.63
C ARG A 132 -17.35 20.86 -10.49
N SER A 133 -17.23 19.54 -10.68
CA SER A 133 -18.21 18.76 -11.43
C SER A 133 -19.62 18.90 -10.87
N TYR A 134 -19.79 18.93 -9.54
CA TYR A 134 -21.07 19.24 -8.91
C TYR A 134 -21.53 20.68 -9.19
N LEU A 135 -20.67 21.68 -8.95
CA LEU A 135 -21.03 23.10 -9.06
C LEU A 135 -21.29 23.56 -10.50
N GLU A 136 -20.62 22.95 -11.47
CA GLU A 136 -20.67 23.33 -12.88
C GLU A 136 -21.73 22.54 -13.66
N TYR A 137 -22.04 21.29 -13.27
CA TYR A 137 -23.00 20.46 -14.00
C TYR A 137 -24.30 20.15 -13.25
N SER A 138 -24.35 20.28 -11.91
CA SER A 138 -25.59 20.13 -11.14
C SER A 138 -26.31 21.47 -10.97
N PHE A 139 -27.62 21.43 -10.71
CA PHE A 139 -28.43 22.57 -10.28
C PHE A 139 -28.88 22.39 -8.81
N GLY A 140 -28.06 21.70 -8.03
CA GLY A 140 -28.29 21.39 -6.63
C GLY A 140 -28.21 22.60 -5.69
N PRO A 141 -28.22 22.35 -4.37
CA PRO A 141 -28.02 23.38 -3.36
C PRO A 141 -26.74 24.20 -3.55
N LYS A 142 -26.83 25.50 -3.23
CA LYS A 142 -25.69 26.43 -3.31
C LYS A 142 -24.68 26.18 -2.20
N VAL A 143 -23.41 26.46 -2.51
CA VAL A 143 -22.29 26.36 -1.56
C VAL A 143 -21.97 27.75 -1.02
N SER A 144 -21.64 27.84 0.27
CA SER A 144 -21.23 29.09 0.88
C SER A 144 -19.78 29.39 0.54
N LYS A 145 -18.84 28.54 0.97
CA LYS A 145 -17.41 28.72 0.67
C LYS A 145 -16.88 27.46 0.00
N PHE A 146 -16.21 27.60 -1.13
CA PHE A 146 -15.51 26.52 -1.81
C PHE A 146 -14.01 26.81 -1.79
N ILE A 147 -13.25 25.96 -1.11
CA ILE A 147 -11.81 26.08 -0.94
C ILE A 147 -11.14 24.92 -1.69
N MET A 148 -10.35 25.23 -2.71
CA MET A 148 -9.57 24.28 -3.49
C MET A 148 -8.11 24.29 -3.01
N LEU A 149 -7.56 23.12 -2.66
CA LEU A 149 -6.19 22.94 -2.22
C LEU A 149 -5.43 22.17 -3.31
N GLY A 150 -4.54 22.82 -4.04
CA GLY A 150 -3.71 22.17 -5.08
C GLY A 150 -4.52 21.47 -6.18
N THR A 151 -5.74 21.92 -6.50
CA THR A 151 -6.58 21.25 -7.50
C THR A 151 -5.97 21.41 -8.90
N PRO A 152 -5.75 20.32 -9.67
CA PRO A 152 -5.22 20.39 -11.04
C PRO A 152 -6.30 20.87 -12.02
N ASN A 153 -6.67 22.15 -11.94
CA ASN A 153 -7.75 22.74 -12.74
C ASN A 153 -7.49 22.62 -14.25
N TYR A 154 -6.24 22.56 -14.68
CA TYR A 154 -5.84 22.30 -16.08
C TYR A 154 -5.03 21.01 -16.26
N GLY A 155 -5.06 20.10 -15.28
CA GLY A 155 -4.39 18.79 -15.27
C GLY A 155 -2.98 18.80 -14.68
N SER A 156 -2.32 17.64 -14.63
CA SER A 156 -0.95 17.47 -14.10
C SER A 156 -0.14 16.61 -15.06
N GLY A 157 1.13 16.98 -15.30
CA GLY A 157 2.00 16.24 -16.23
C GLY A 157 2.34 14.83 -15.74
N ASP A 158 2.36 14.65 -14.42
CA ASP A 158 2.77 13.44 -13.74
C ASP A 158 1.92 12.23 -14.14
N ILE A 159 0.61 12.44 -14.31
CA ILE A 159 -0.35 11.38 -14.66
C ILE A 159 -0.09 10.78 -16.06
N TYR A 160 0.73 11.43 -16.89
CA TYR A 160 1.02 11.01 -18.26
C TYR A 160 1.54 9.58 -18.33
N VAL A 161 2.50 9.22 -17.48
CA VAL A 161 3.10 7.87 -17.49
C VAL A 161 2.10 6.79 -17.04
N LEU A 162 1.21 7.14 -16.12
CA LEU A 162 0.15 6.23 -15.67
C LEU A 162 -0.89 6.02 -16.76
N GLN A 163 -1.33 7.11 -17.38
CA GLN A 163 -2.31 7.06 -18.45
C GLN A 163 -1.76 6.37 -19.71
N GLU A 164 -0.55 6.71 -20.16
CA GLU A 164 -0.03 6.22 -21.44
C GLU A 164 0.62 4.83 -21.35
N ALA A 165 1.02 4.36 -20.16
CA ALA A 165 1.72 3.08 -20.01
C ALA A 165 1.35 2.24 -18.79
N GLY A 166 0.50 2.74 -17.89
CA GLY A 166 0.27 2.08 -16.60
C GLY A 166 1.45 2.22 -15.63
N GLU A 167 2.41 3.10 -15.92
CA GLU A 167 3.57 3.34 -15.08
C GLU A 167 3.22 4.36 -13.97
N LYS A 168 3.54 4.06 -12.72
CA LYS A 168 3.28 4.99 -11.61
C LYS A 168 4.16 6.26 -11.73
N PRO A 169 3.62 7.46 -11.43
CA PRO A 169 4.43 8.68 -11.42
C PRO A 169 5.39 8.73 -10.23
N ASP A 170 6.66 9.05 -10.48
CA ASP A 170 7.70 9.15 -9.44
C ASP A 170 7.45 10.27 -8.42
N SER A 171 6.75 11.33 -8.84
CA SER A 171 6.39 12.48 -8.00
C SER A 171 5.30 12.17 -6.98
N TYR A 172 4.57 11.05 -7.14
CA TYR A 172 3.51 10.67 -6.20
C TYR A 172 4.10 10.21 -4.88
N SER A 173 3.39 10.46 -3.78
CA SER A 173 3.80 9.92 -2.48
C SER A 173 3.90 8.39 -2.54
N THR A 174 4.82 7.82 -1.77
CA THR A 174 5.02 6.36 -1.70
C THR A 174 3.73 5.63 -1.31
N ALA A 175 2.89 6.24 -0.46
CA ALA A 175 1.57 5.72 -0.13
C ALA A 175 0.65 5.63 -1.36
N LEU A 176 0.58 6.69 -2.17
CA LEU A 176 -0.25 6.70 -3.39
C LEU A 176 0.29 5.73 -4.44
N GLN A 177 1.61 5.69 -4.64
CA GLN A 177 2.24 4.71 -5.53
C GLN A 177 1.88 3.28 -5.12
N ASN A 178 1.94 2.96 -3.82
CA ASN A 178 1.60 1.64 -3.31
C ASN A 178 0.12 1.28 -3.51
N ILE A 179 -0.80 2.25 -3.36
CA ILE A 179 -2.23 2.05 -3.62
C ILE A 179 -2.46 1.71 -5.09
N ILE A 180 -1.80 2.41 -6.01
CA ILE A 180 -1.86 2.14 -7.44
C ILE A 180 -1.29 0.74 -7.72
N ASP A 181 -0.07 0.45 -7.28
CA ASP A 181 0.59 -0.83 -7.53
C ASP A 181 -0.23 -2.02 -6.98
N PHE A 182 -0.77 -1.92 -5.77
CA PHE A 182 -1.66 -2.94 -5.20
C PHE A 182 -2.89 -3.15 -6.09
N TYR A 183 -3.53 -2.08 -6.54
CA TYR A 183 -4.76 -2.17 -7.31
C TYR A 183 -4.52 -2.75 -8.73
N LEU A 184 -3.43 -2.35 -9.39
CA LEU A 184 -3.02 -2.90 -10.67
C LEU A 184 -2.66 -4.39 -10.53
N TRP A 185 -1.91 -4.75 -9.48
CA TRP A 185 -1.64 -6.14 -9.13
C TRP A 185 -2.93 -6.94 -8.90
N TYR A 186 -3.87 -6.40 -8.13
CA TYR A 186 -5.16 -7.03 -7.87
C TYR A 186 -5.93 -7.29 -9.17
N LEU A 187 -6.02 -6.31 -10.06
CA LEU A 187 -6.75 -6.42 -11.33
C LEU A 187 -6.20 -7.53 -12.22
N ARG A 188 -4.87 -7.63 -12.36
CA ARG A 188 -4.21 -8.68 -13.15
C ARG A 188 -4.49 -10.10 -12.63
N ILE A 189 -4.81 -10.24 -11.35
CA ILE A 189 -5.07 -11.54 -10.72
C ILE A 189 -6.53 -11.94 -10.85
N VAL A 190 -7.45 -10.98 -10.78
CA VAL A 190 -8.89 -11.28 -10.76
C VAL A 190 -9.56 -11.24 -12.12
N ASP A 191 -8.89 -10.66 -13.12
CA ASP A 191 -9.41 -10.53 -14.46
C ASP A 191 -8.38 -11.00 -15.50
N ASP A 192 -8.60 -12.22 -16.01
CA ASP A 192 -7.76 -12.84 -17.04
C ASP A 192 -7.69 -12.03 -18.36
N GLU A 193 -8.61 -11.08 -18.59
CA GLU A 193 -8.57 -10.19 -19.77
C GLU A 193 -7.53 -9.06 -19.61
N ILE A 194 -7.09 -8.78 -18.38
CA ILE A 194 -6.11 -7.74 -18.06
C ILE A 194 -4.69 -8.32 -18.09
N THR A 195 -3.98 -8.06 -19.18
CA THR A 195 -2.64 -8.62 -19.40
C THR A 195 -1.49 -7.74 -18.91
N ASP A 196 -1.76 -6.46 -18.64
CA ASP A 196 -0.75 -5.47 -18.26
C ASP A 196 -1.38 -4.26 -17.52
N ASP A 197 -0.50 -3.40 -17.01
CA ASP A 197 -0.88 -2.22 -16.23
C ASP A 197 -1.53 -1.13 -17.07
N PHE A 198 -1.15 -1.03 -18.35
CA PHE A 198 -1.78 -0.08 -19.25
C PHE A 198 -3.26 -0.40 -19.45
N LEU A 199 -3.61 -1.66 -19.75
CA LEU A 199 -5.01 -2.09 -19.85
C LEU A 199 -5.77 -1.91 -18.53
N SER A 200 -5.11 -2.19 -17.41
CA SER A 200 -5.68 -1.95 -16.07
C SER A 200 -6.11 -0.49 -15.89
N VAL A 201 -5.22 0.47 -16.22
CA VAL A 201 -5.53 1.90 -16.12
C VAL A 201 -6.60 2.30 -17.11
N GLN A 202 -6.46 1.95 -18.39
CA GLN A 202 -7.40 2.35 -19.45
C GLN A 202 -8.83 1.88 -19.19
N GLN A 203 -9.00 0.69 -18.60
CA GLN A 203 -10.33 0.10 -18.39
C GLN A 203 -10.93 0.44 -17.03
N HIS A 204 -10.11 0.68 -16.00
CA HIS A 204 -10.61 0.78 -14.62
C HIS A 204 -10.31 2.10 -13.91
N ILE A 205 -9.41 2.96 -14.40
CA ILE A 205 -9.03 4.22 -13.75
C ILE A 205 -9.33 5.40 -14.69
N GLN A 206 -10.62 5.58 -15.00
CA GLN A 206 -11.12 6.66 -15.86
C GLN A 206 -10.64 8.06 -15.41
N SER A 207 -10.47 8.27 -14.11
CA SER A 207 -9.98 9.53 -13.55
C SER A 207 -8.55 9.89 -13.98
N ALA A 208 -7.70 8.90 -14.32
CA ALA A 208 -6.34 9.17 -14.80
C ALA A 208 -6.37 9.99 -16.09
N LYS A 209 -7.23 9.61 -17.05
CA LYS A 209 -7.48 10.37 -18.28
C LYS A 209 -8.03 11.76 -18.00
N GLU A 210 -8.89 11.90 -16.99
CA GLU A 210 -9.50 13.17 -16.61
C GLU A 210 -8.53 14.11 -15.87
N LEU A 211 -7.37 13.62 -15.45
CA LEU A 211 -6.28 14.43 -14.86
C LEU A 211 -5.22 14.86 -15.89
N MET A 212 -5.27 14.35 -17.12
CA MET A 212 -4.31 14.69 -18.18
C MET A 212 -4.33 16.19 -18.50
N PRO A 213 -3.18 16.83 -18.80
CA PRO A 213 -3.16 18.28 -19.01
C PRO A 213 -3.91 18.76 -20.25
N ILE A 214 -4.39 20.01 -20.20
CA ILE A 214 -4.99 20.72 -21.35
C ILE A 214 -4.22 21.99 -21.74
N TYR A 215 -2.99 22.15 -21.22
CA TYR A 215 -2.03 23.17 -21.64
C TYR A 215 -0.95 22.57 -22.55
N ASP A 216 0.01 23.34 -23.04
CA ASP A 216 1.07 22.85 -23.93
C ASP A 216 2.13 22.02 -23.17
N TYR A 217 1.76 20.81 -22.75
CA TYR A 217 2.56 19.95 -21.86
C TYR A 217 3.55 19.04 -22.58
N LEU A 218 3.51 18.94 -23.92
CA LEU A 218 4.41 18.09 -24.70
C LEU A 218 5.43 18.91 -25.48
N LYS A 219 6.64 18.35 -25.65
CA LYS A 219 7.66 18.89 -26.57
C LYS A 219 8.47 17.79 -27.24
N ASP A 220 8.95 18.06 -28.44
CA ASP A 220 9.88 17.14 -29.12
C ASP A 220 11.23 17.14 -28.39
N SER A 221 11.69 15.96 -27.96
CA SER A 221 12.95 15.82 -27.20
C SER A 221 14.21 16.21 -28.00
N THR A 222 14.16 16.18 -29.34
CA THR A 222 15.29 16.51 -30.22
C THR A 222 15.33 17.99 -30.56
N THR A 223 14.20 18.56 -31.01
CA THR A 223 14.12 19.97 -31.42
C THR A 223 13.87 20.91 -30.24
N GLN A 224 13.35 20.39 -29.13
CA GLN A 224 12.84 21.14 -27.98
C GLN A 224 11.68 22.08 -28.35
N GLU A 225 11.04 21.85 -29.50
CA GLU A 225 9.85 22.61 -29.92
C GLU A 225 8.63 22.07 -29.15
N ILE A 226 7.87 22.99 -28.57
CA ILE A 226 6.58 22.70 -27.93
C ILE A 226 5.62 22.13 -28.98
N ILE A 227 4.93 21.07 -28.61
CA ILE A 227 3.83 20.48 -29.37
C ILE A 227 2.55 21.09 -28.80
N PRO A 228 1.87 21.99 -29.53
CA PRO A 228 0.73 22.70 -28.97
C PRO A 228 -0.43 21.74 -28.69
N TYR A 229 -1.10 21.89 -27.55
CA TYR A 229 -2.27 21.10 -27.18
C TYR A 229 -3.38 21.21 -28.23
N SER A 230 -3.49 22.36 -28.88
CA SER A 230 -4.41 22.58 -30.02
C SER A 230 -4.22 21.63 -31.21
N THR A 231 -3.12 20.89 -31.28
CA THR A 231 -2.86 19.87 -32.31
C THR A 231 -3.36 18.48 -31.92
N HIS A 232 -3.82 18.29 -30.68
CA HIS A 232 -4.35 17.03 -30.16
C HIS A 232 -5.73 16.74 -30.78
N SER A 233 -6.10 15.46 -30.85
CA SER A 233 -7.29 14.98 -31.55
C SER A 233 -7.95 13.82 -30.81
N GLU A 234 -9.28 13.70 -30.94
CA GLU A 234 -10.06 12.60 -30.33
C GLU A 234 -9.94 11.28 -31.11
N ASN A 235 -9.20 11.24 -32.21
CA ASN A 235 -9.09 10.04 -33.03
C ASN A 235 -8.07 9.06 -32.43
N GLU A 236 -8.38 7.76 -32.51
CA GLU A 236 -7.43 6.69 -32.14
C GLU A 236 -6.10 6.82 -32.91
N GLY A 237 -4.98 6.61 -32.19
CA GLY A 237 -3.63 6.71 -32.74
C GLY A 237 -3.14 8.14 -33.00
N THR A 238 -3.66 9.13 -32.25
CA THR A 238 -3.22 10.52 -32.28
C THR A 238 -3.13 11.09 -30.86
N LEU A 239 -2.39 12.20 -30.70
CA LEU A 239 -2.26 12.94 -29.44
C LEU A 239 -3.61 13.14 -28.74
N SER A 240 -3.78 12.60 -27.54
CA SER A 240 -5.05 12.50 -26.84
C SER A 240 -5.52 13.83 -26.24
N ARG A 241 -6.85 14.03 -26.20
CA ARG A 241 -7.49 15.20 -25.56
C ARG A 241 -8.17 14.81 -24.26
N ASN A 242 -8.12 15.70 -23.27
CA ASN A 242 -8.90 15.61 -22.03
C ASN A 242 -10.18 16.43 -22.14
N ILE A 243 -11.21 15.83 -22.74
CA ILE A 243 -12.52 16.47 -22.98
C ILE A 243 -13.20 16.89 -21.67
N PHE A 244 -12.98 16.15 -20.58
CA PHE A 244 -13.54 16.48 -19.28
C PHE A 244 -13.02 17.85 -18.79
N LEU A 245 -11.71 18.04 -18.74
CA LEU A 245 -11.14 19.32 -18.30
C LEU A 245 -11.39 20.44 -19.30
N GLU A 246 -11.44 20.16 -20.60
CA GLU A 246 -11.83 21.17 -21.58
C GLU A 246 -13.23 21.73 -21.31
N GLN A 247 -14.20 20.84 -21.05
CA GLN A 247 -15.56 21.24 -20.72
C GLN A 247 -15.61 21.97 -19.38
N LEU A 248 -14.94 21.45 -18.35
CA LEU A 248 -14.89 22.09 -17.03
C LEU A 248 -14.29 23.50 -17.10
N ASN A 249 -13.37 23.75 -18.03
CA ASN A 249 -12.75 25.07 -18.22
C ASN A 249 -13.44 25.93 -19.30
N GLU A 250 -14.63 25.56 -19.77
CA GLU A 250 -15.47 26.48 -20.54
C GLU A 250 -15.96 27.63 -19.63
N THR A 251 -15.83 28.87 -20.07
CA THR A 251 -16.21 30.07 -19.29
C THR A 251 -17.64 30.00 -18.75
N ASP A 252 -18.60 29.47 -19.52
CA ASP A 252 -20.00 29.35 -19.08
C ASP A 252 -20.15 28.37 -17.89
N ASN A 253 -19.33 27.30 -17.85
CA ASN A 253 -19.33 26.32 -16.76
C ASN A 253 -18.63 26.89 -15.52
N ILE A 254 -17.47 27.54 -15.67
CA ILE A 254 -16.81 28.24 -14.55
C ILE A 254 -17.73 29.34 -13.98
N GLN A 255 -18.44 30.08 -14.84
CA GLN A 255 -19.43 31.07 -14.41
C GLN A 255 -20.60 30.42 -13.64
N GLN A 256 -21.03 29.22 -14.03
CA GLN A 256 -22.02 28.48 -13.27
C GLN A 256 -21.51 28.14 -11.86
N MET A 257 -20.27 27.69 -11.70
CA MET A 257 -19.65 27.50 -10.38
C MET A 257 -19.64 28.80 -9.56
N VAL A 258 -19.27 29.93 -10.18
CA VAL A 258 -19.29 31.26 -9.55
C VAL A 258 -20.71 31.63 -9.09
N ASP A 259 -21.73 31.36 -9.90
CA ASP A 259 -23.13 31.67 -9.59
C ASP A 259 -23.72 30.78 -8.49
N GLN A 260 -23.16 29.58 -8.30
CA GLN A 260 -23.57 28.61 -7.28
C GLN A 260 -22.84 28.75 -5.95
N THR A 261 -21.79 29.57 -5.89
CA THR A 261 -20.92 29.68 -4.71
C THR A 261 -20.80 31.11 -4.20
N ASP A 262 -20.99 31.35 -2.90
CA ASP A 262 -20.86 32.71 -2.35
C ASP A 262 -19.42 33.22 -2.34
N GLU A 263 -18.44 32.34 -2.10
CA GLU A 263 -17.00 32.62 -2.08
C GLU A 263 -16.19 31.41 -2.58
N ILE A 264 -15.23 31.66 -3.48
CA ILE A 264 -14.33 30.64 -4.03
C ILE A 264 -12.91 31.05 -3.72
N HIS A 265 -12.15 30.13 -3.12
CA HIS A 265 -10.75 30.30 -2.80
C HIS A 265 -9.93 29.17 -3.41
N ILE A 266 -8.84 29.54 -4.06
CA ILE A 266 -7.82 28.62 -4.56
C ILE A 266 -6.58 28.80 -3.71
N ILE A 267 -6.06 27.73 -3.14
CA ILE A 267 -4.80 27.69 -2.39
C ILE A 267 -3.85 26.78 -3.18
N ALA A 268 -2.91 27.39 -3.89
CA ALA A 268 -1.91 26.68 -4.68
C ALA A 268 -0.61 26.49 -3.87
N GLY A 269 -0.04 25.30 -3.91
CA GLY A 269 1.30 25.06 -3.38
C GLY A 269 2.38 25.60 -4.32
N THR A 270 3.48 26.08 -3.76
CA THR A 270 4.59 26.68 -4.50
C THR A 270 5.95 26.20 -4.00
N ASN A 271 7.01 26.56 -4.74
CA ASN A 271 8.41 26.32 -4.40
C ASN A 271 8.83 24.83 -4.37
N GLN A 272 8.18 24.00 -5.19
CA GLN A 272 8.54 22.61 -5.41
C GLN A 272 8.83 22.36 -6.90
N GLU A 273 9.85 21.55 -7.19
CA GLU A 273 10.07 21.07 -8.56
C GLU A 273 8.85 20.26 -9.01
N THR A 274 8.27 20.62 -10.14
CA THR A 274 6.99 20.11 -10.63
C THR A 274 7.06 19.92 -12.15
N LEU A 275 6.49 18.84 -12.65
CA LEU A 275 6.51 18.52 -14.07
C LEU A 275 5.52 19.40 -14.84
N TYR A 276 6.04 20.30 -15.66
CA TYR A 276 5.27 21.17 -16.56
C TYR A 276 5.34 20.68 -18.01
N THR A 277 6.53 20.36 -18.52
CA THR A 277 6.70 19.90 -19.91
C THR A 277 7.35 18.52 -19.98
N ILE A 278 6.80 17.65 -20.82
CA ILE A 278 7.27 16.29 -21.05
C ILE A 278 7.97 16.25 -22.42
N PRO A 279 9.31 16.08 -22.47
CA PRO A 279 10.00 15.80 -23.71
C PRO A 279 9.67 14.37 -24.16
N ILE A 280 9.20 14.22 -25.41
CA ILE A 280 8.82 12.93 -25.97
C ILE A 280 9.66 12.55 -27.21
N ILE A 281 9.74 11.26 -27.47
CA ILE A 281 10.13 10.67 -28.76
C ILE A 281 8.95 9.89 -29.35
N PRO A 282 8.86 9.73 -30.68
CA PRO A 282 7.87 8.84 -31.28
C PRO A 282 8.00 7.42 -30.72
N ASP A 283 6.86 6.78 -30.45
CA ASP A 283 6.86 5.34 -30.25
C ASP A 283 7.03 4.62 -31.59
N ASP A 284 8.09 3.82 -31.68
CA ASP A 284 8.43 3.03 -32.86
C ASP A 284 7.87 1.59 -32.79
N ASP A 285 7.17 1.22 -31.71
CA ASP A 285 6.55 -0.09 -31.55
C ASP A 285 5.06 -0.09 -31.97
N PRO A 286 4.73 -0.55 -33.20
CA PRO A 286 3.35 -0.58 -33.68
C PRO A 286 2.52 -1.73 -33.08
N THR A 287 3.06 -2.48 -32.11
CA THR A 287 2.41 -3.65 -31.52
C THR A 287 1.80 -3.38 -30.15
N THR A 288 2.04 -2.21 -29.59
CA THR A 288 1.46 -1.75 -28.32
C THR A 288 0.51 -0.58 -28.56
N ASP A 289 -0.52 -0.50 -27.72
CA ASP A 289 -1.42 0.66 -27.63
C ASP A 289 -0.91 1.68 -26.58
N GLN A 290 0.26 1.45 -25.98
CA GLN A 290 0.93 2.38 -25.07
C GLN A 290 1.56 3.56 -25.81
N TRP A 291 1.85 4.63 -25.07
CA TRP A 291 2.60 5.79 -25.56
C TRP A 291 2.06 6.37 -26.87
N THR A 292 0.73 6.38 -27.03
CA THR A 292 0.05 6.94 -28.19
C THR A 292 0.39 8.41 -28.41
N ASP A 293 0.70 9.12 -27.32
CA ASP A 293 1.10 10.52 -27.33
C ASP A 293 2.63 10.71 -27.41
N GLY A 294 3.41 9.63 -27.33
CA GLY A 294 4.87 9.60 -27.38
C GLY A 294 5.52 9.10 -26.09
N VAL A 295 6.71 8.51 -26.20
CA VAL A 295 7.47 7.99 -25.05
C VAL A 295 8.26 9.13 -24.41
N PRO A 296 8.17 9.36 -23.09
CA PRO A 296 9.00 10.33 -22.39
C PRO A 296 10.50 10.05 -22.61
N PHE A 297 11.29 11.11 -22.75
CA PHE A 297 12.75 10.99 -22.83
C PHE A 297 13.42 12.14 -22.05
N PRO A 298 13.97 11.87 -20.85
CA PRO A 298 14.05 10.56 -20.17
C PRO A 298 12.68 9.99 -19.75
N ASN A 299 12.62 8.67 -19.51
CA ASN A 299 11.48 7.99 -18.87
C ASN A 299 11.98 7.35 -17.56
N PRO A 300 11.48 7.75 -16.37
CA PRO A 300 10.46 8.76 -16.14
C PRO A 300 10.93 10.19 -16.51
N PRO A 301 10.00 11.10 -16.85
CA PRO A 301 10.34 12.48 -17.18
C PRO A 301 10.91 13.22 -15.96
N GLU A 302 11.94 14.04 -16.21
CA GLU A 302 12.51 14.93 -15.20
C GLU A 302 11.57 16.11 -14.92
N LEU A 303 11.44 16.48 -13.64
CA LEU A 303 10.74 17.70 -13.21
C LEU A 303 11.44 18.93 -13.82
N ASP A 304 10.67 19.92 -14.33
CA ASP A 304 11.23 21.01 -15.14
C ASP A 304 10.79 22.43 -14.73
N SER A 305 10.04 22.60 -13.64
CA SER A 305 9.62 23.90 -13.08
C SER A 305 9.71 23.94 -11.56
N LEU A 306 10.15 25.04 -10.94
CA LEU A 306 10.07 25.24 -9.47
C LEU A 306 8.73 25.86 -9.00
N GLU A 307 7.85 26.21 -9.94
CA GLU A 307 6.59 26.93 -9.69
C GLU A 307 5.41 25.94 -9.64
N GLY A 308 5.32 25.18 -8.56
CA GLY A 308 4.23 24.26 -8.27
C GLY A 308 4.39 23.61 -6.89
N ASP A 309 3.61 22.55 -6.64
CA ASP A 309 3.56 21.85 -5.36
C ASP A 309 4.21 20.45 -5.38
N GLY A 310 4.93 20.11 -6.46
CA GLY A 310 5.54 18.79 -6.65
C GLY A 310 4.69 17.86 -7.51
N THR A 311 3.41 18.20 -7.72
CA THR A 311 2.50 17.44 -8.59
C THR A 311 1.74 18.31 -9.57
N VAL A 312 1.22 19.44 -9.11
CA VAL A 312 0.39 20.35 -9.89
C VAL A 312 1.18 21.64 -10.14
N PRO A 313 1.48 21.98 -11.41
CA PRO A 313 2.10 23.27 -11.72
C PRO A 313 1.21 24.41 -11.25
N LEU A 314 1.81 25.51 -10.78
CA LEU A 314 1.07 26.68 -10.27
C LEU A 314 0.05 27.21 -11.29
N VAL A 315 0.41 27.22 -12.57
CA VAL A 315 -0.47 27.64 -13.68
C VAL A 315 -1.66 26.71 -13.89
N SER A 316 -1.57 25.45 -13.48
CA SER A 316 -2.68 24.50 -13.51
C SER A 316 -3.52 24.57 -12.24
N ALA A 317 -2.93 24.96 -11.10
CA ALA A 317 -3.66 25.10 -9.84
C ALA A 317 -4.65 26.28 -9.85
N ARG A 318 -4.36 27.34 -10.60
CA ARG A 318 -5.15 28.59 -10.67
C ARG A 318 -6.29 28.50 -11.66
N ILE A 319 -7.26 29.42 -11.57
CA ILE A 319 -8.29 29.67 -12.59
C ILE A 319 -8.28 31.15 -12.90
N ASP A 320 -7.63 31.50 -14.00
CA ASP A 320 -7.42 32.88 -14.44
C ASP A 320 -8.24 33.13 -15.74
N ASP A 321 -9.57 33.25 -15.61
CA ASP A 321 -10.49 33.52 -16.74
C ASP A 321 -11.01 34.98 -16.66
N PRO A 322 -10.53 35.90 -17.54
CA PRO A 322 -10.91 37.30 -17.52
C PRO A 322 -12.35 37.56 -18.01
N CYS A 323 -13.02 36.54 -18.55
CA CYS A 323 -14.37 36.63 -19.07
C CYS A 323 -15.44 36.38 -18.00
N LEU A 324 -15.03 36.00 -16.79
CA LEU A 324 -15.94 35.83 -15.66
C LEU A 324 -16.62 37.16 -15.31
N GLU A 325 -17.93 37.11 -15.14
CA GLU A 325 -18.69 38.26 -14.68
C GLU A 325 -18.52 38.39 -13.14
N PRO A 326 -18.33 39.62 -12.61
CA PRO A 326 -18.36 39.86 -11.17
C PRO A 326 -19.67 39.35 -10.57
N ARG A 327 -19.63 38.88 -9.32
CA ARG A 327 -20.85 38.40 -8.65
C ARG A 327 -21.96 39.46 -8.68
N PRO A 328 -23.20 39.11 -9.04
CA PRO A 328 -24.30 40.06 -9.10
C PRO A 328 -24.52 40.79 -7.77
N ASP A 329 -24.28 42.11 -7.71
CA ASP A 329 -24.84 42.97 -6.67
C ASP A 329 -26.38 42.76 -6.66
N PRO A 330 -27.08 42.75 -5.51
CA PRO A 330 -28.55 42.78 -5.46
C PRO A 330 -29.21 43.82 -6.41
N ILE A 331 -28.53 44.91 -6.77
CA ILE A 331 -28.96 45.86 -7.80
C ILE A 331 -28.89 45.27 -9.22
N PHE A 332 -27.88 44.43 -9.52
CA PHE A 332 -27.72 43.71 -10.77
C PHE A 332 -28.75 42.58 -10.93
N GLN A 333 -29.16 41.92 -9.83
CA GLN A 333 -30.28 40.97 -9.88
C GLN A 333 -31.61 41.62 -10.28
N ALA A 334 -31.87 42.85 -9.82
CA ALA A 334 -33.03 43.63 -10.27
C ALA A 334 -32.92 44.00 -11.77
N TYR A 335 -31.71 44.22 -12.28
CA TYR A 335 -31.45 44.46 -13.70
C TYR A 335 -31.68 43.19 -14.55
N GLN A 336 -31.20 42.01 -14.12
CA GLN A 336 -31.43 40.73 -14.81
C GLN A 336 -32.91 40.31 -14.79
N TYR A 337 -33.64 40.58 -13.70
CA TYR A 337 -35.09 40.38 -13.62
C TYR A 337 -35.85 41.25 -14.64
N ILE A 338 -35.42 42.51 -14.83
CA ILE A 338 -35.97 43.40 -15.87
C ILE A 338 -35.57 42.91 -17.28
N LYS A 339 -34.36 42.39 -17.46
CA LYS A 339 -33.84 41.85 -18.73
C LYS A 339 -34.62 40.61 -19.21
N ASN A 340 -34.96 39.70 -18.30
CA ASN A 340 -35.79 38.51 -18.57
C ASN A 340 -37.24 38.86 -18.93
N ILE A 341 -37.77 40.00 -18.47
CA ILE A 341 -39.10 40.50 -18.88
C ILE A 341 -39.08 41.10 -20.30
N ILE A 342 -37.93 41.57 -20.78
CA ILE A 342 -37.80 42.29 -22.07
C ILE A 342 -37.29 41.39 -23.21
N GLY A 343 -36.84 40.15 -22.92
CA GLY A 343 -36.59 39.13 -23.94
C GLY A 343 -35.31 39.34 -24.76
N PHE A 344 -34.23 39.83 -24.14
CA PHE A 344 -32.91 39.79 -24.76
C PHE A 344 -32.24 38.44 -24.48
N PRO A 345 -31.76 37.69 -25.49
CA PRO A 345 -31.01 36.46 -25.27
C PRO A 345 -29.69 36.74 -24.53
N THR A 346 -29.35 35.84 -23.61
CA THR A 346 -28.07 35.70 -22.90
C THR A 346 -26.94 35.41 -23.88
N ALA A 347 -26.51 36.43 -24.61
CA ALA A 347 -25.45 36.32 -25.61
C ALA A 347 -24.38 37.41 -25.44
N HIS A 348 -24.14 37.92 -24.22
CA HIS A 348 -23.20 39.03 -24.04
C HIS A 348 -21.84 38.64 -23.45
N ALA A 349 -21.71 37.58 -22.64
CA ALA A 349 -20.39 37.14 -22.15
C ALA A 349 -19.49 36.69 -23.32
N GLN A 350 -20.02 35.87 -24.24
CA GLN A 350 -19.32 35.47 -25.48
C GLN A 350 -19.04 36.63 -26.46
N LEU A 351 -19.77 37.76 -26.36
CA LEU A 351 -19.64 38.87 -27.31
C LEU A 351 -18.52 39.84 -26.96
N PHE A 352 -17.92 39.74 -25.77
CA PHE A 352 -16.74 40.52 -25.41
C PHE A 352 -15.45 39.73 -25.66
N CYS A 353 -15.34 38.46 -25.26
CA CYS A 353 -14.08 37.71 -25.38
C CYS A 353 -13.74 37.18 -26.78
N GLY A 354 -14.73 36.92 -27.65
CA GLY A 354 -14.48 36.45 -29.01
C GLY A 354 -13.89 37.48 -29.99
N TYR A 355 -13.56 38.70 -29.53
CA TYR A 355 -13.12 39.83 -30.35
C TYR A 355 -11.74 40.40 -29.99
N TYR A 356 -11.10 39.91 -28.92
CA TYR A 356 -9.77 40.37 -28.52
C TYR A 356 -8.67 39.57 -29.22
N THR A 357 -7.59 40.25 -29.57
CA THR A 357 -6.32 39.59 -29.91
C THR A 357 -5.66 39.04 -28.64
N GLU A 358 -4.75 38.07 -28.77
CA GLU A 358 -4.00 37.47 -27.65
C GLU A 358 -3.37 38.54 -26.72
N GLU A 359 -2.81 39.61 -27.30
CA GLU A 359 -2.19 40.73 -26.58
C GLU A 359 -3.22 41.56 -25.80
N GLU A 360 -4.38 41.83 -26.40
CA GLU A 360 -5.48 42.55 -25.73
C GLU A 360 -6.14 41.72 -24.63
N TYR A 361 -6.16 40.39 -24.77
CA TYR A 361 -6.64 39.46 -23.75
C TYR A 361 -5.71 39.43 -22.52
N GLN A 362 -4.39 39.40 -22.74
CA GLN A 362 -3.40 39.45 -21.67
C GLN A 362 -3.39 40.79 -20.91
N ASP A 363 -3.54 41.91 -21.63
CA ASP A 363 -3.67 43.24 -20.99
C ASP A 363 -4.95 43.35 -20.13
N LEU A 364 -6.05 42.68 -20.52
CA LEU A 364 -7.30 42.60 -19.75
C LEU A 364 -7.17 41.69 -18.51
N LEU A 365 -6.47 40.56 -18.65
CA LEU A 365 -6.14 39.64 -17.57
C LEU A 365 -5.42 40.35 -16.43
N ASP A 366 -4.33 41.05 -16.75
CA ASP A 366 -3.48 41.71 -15.74
C ASP A 366 -4.19 42.84 -14.98
N ASP A 367 -5.20 43.50 -15.58
CA ASP A 367 -5.94 44.59 -14.93
C ASP A 367 -7.15 44.08 -14.12
N TYR A 368 -7.74 42.92 -14.45
CA TYR A 368 -8.98 42.43 -13.81
C TYR A 368 -8.74 41.39 -12.70
N LEU A 369 -7.82 40.44 -12.90
CA LEU A 369 -7.56 39.34 -11.96
C LEU A 369 -7.18 39.81 -10.56
N TYR A 370 -6.50 40.94 -10.46
CA TYR A 370 -6.00 41.50 -9.20
C TYR A 370 -6.94 42.51 -8.56
N THR A 371 -8.19 42.58 -9.03
CA THR A 371 -9.22 43.46 -8.45
C THR A 371 -10.06 42.71 -7.42
N GLU A 372 -10.61 43.44 -6.45
CA GLU A 372 -11.59 42.88 -5.49
C GLU A 372 -12.90 42.43 -6.17
N ASP A 373 -13.11 42.79 -7.43
CA ASP A 373 -14.29 42.45 -8.22
C ASP A 373 -14.16 41.09 -8.96
N TYR A 374 -12.96 40.48 -8.97
CA TYR A 374 -12.76 39.15 -9.54
C TYR A 374 -13.38 38.07 -8.62
N PRO A 375 -14.21 37.14 -9.14
CA PRO A 375 -15.04 36.28 -8.28
C PRO A 375 -14.27 35.15 -7.56
N ILE A 376 -13.01 34.89 -7.91
CA ILE A 376 -12.19 33.81 -7.34
C ILE A 376 -10.98 34.42 -6.63
N THR A 377 -10.79 34.11 -5.34
CA THR A 377 -9.61 34.57 -4.60
C THR A 377 -8.49 33.55 -4.69
N HIS A 378 -7.30 33.99 -5.08
CA HIS A 378 -6.11 33.14 -5.17
C HIS A 378 -5.16 33.37 -4.00
N HIS A 379 -4.66 32.27 -3.46
CA HIS A 379 -3.65 32.21 -2.42
C HIS A 379 -2.53 31.27 -2.84
N GLU A 380 -1.32 31.56 -2.38
CA GLU A 380 -0.13 30.76 -2.64
C GLU A 380 0.55 30.46 -1.31
N ILE A 381 0.97 29.20 -1.12
CA ILE A 381 1.63 28.75 0.10
C ILE A 381 2.80 27.82 -0.26
N GLU A 382 3.95 28.00 0.38
CA GLU A 382 5.07 27.06 0.21
C GLU A 382 4.70 25.73 0.88
N SER A 383 4.42 24.71 0.08
CA SER A 383 3.98 23.38 0.55
C SER A 383 4.12 22.35 -0.57
N THR A 384 4.29 21.08 -0.20
CA THR A 384 4.17 19.96 -1.15
C THR A 384 2.70 19.60 -1.33
N HIS A 385 2.36 18.94 -2.43
CA HIS A 385 0.99 18.60 -2.79
C HIS A 385 0.27 17.86 -1.66
N GLY A 386 0.86 16.78 -1.15
CA GLY A 386 0.29 15.96 -0.07
C GLY A 386 0.17 16.68 1.29
N GLU A 387 1.01 17.69 1.55
CA GLU A 387 1.01 18.43 2.82
C GLU A 387 0.11 19.67 2.80
N LEU A 388 -0.50 20.01 1.66
CA LEU A 388 -1.40 21.17 1.54
C LEU A 388 -2.56 21.14 2.54
N PRO A 389 -3.28 20.01 2.78
CA PRO A 389 -4.38 19.99 3.75
C PRO A 389 -3.94 20.35 5.18
N THR A 390 -2.70 20.04 5.55
CA THR A 390 -2.10 20.38 6.84
C THR A 390 -1.55 21.79 6.85
N THR A 391 -0.71 22.14 5.87
CA THR A 391 -0.01 23.44 5.81
C THR A 391 -1.00 24.60 5.66
N ALA A 392 -2.12 24.38 4.97
CA ALA A 392 -3.14 25.39 4.74
C ALA A 392 -4.13 25.59 5.90
N ILE A 393 -4.05 24.81 6.99
CA ILE A 393 -5.00 24.89 8.13
C ILE A 393 -5.21 26.34 8.62
N PRO A 394 -4.18 27.17 8.87
CA PRO A 394 -4.39 28.55 9.32
C PRO A 394 -5.20 29.39 8.34
N LEU A 395 -4.97 29.20 7.04
CA LEU A 395 -5.68 29.94 5.98
C LEU A 395 -7.11 29.41 5.80
N ILE A 396 -7.32 28.10 5.87
CA ILE A 396 -8.65 27.49 5.87
C ILE A 396 -9.48 28.04 7.03
N PHE A 397 -8.90 28.13 8.22
CA PHE A 397 -9.59 28.68 9.41
C PHE A 397 -9.93 30.17 9.27
N ASP A 398 -9.04 30.97 8.67
CA ASP A 398 -9.30 32.38 8.37
C ASP A 398 -10.45 32.52 7.36
N ILE A 399 -10.38 31.78 6.24
CA ILE A 399 -11.42 31.77 5.21
C ILE A 399 -12.76 31.32 5.80
N LEU A 400 -12.79 30.30 6.64
CA LEU A 400 -14.00 29.78 7.28
C LEU A 400 -14.47 30.63 8.48
N GLU A 401 -13.73 31.69 8.84
CA GLU A 401 -14.02 32.58 9.98
C GLU A 401 -14.11 31.86 11.33
N LEU A 402 -13.27 30.83 11.54
CA LEU A 402 -13.29 29.97 12.73
C LEU A 402 -12.37 30.47 13.87
N GLY A 403 -11.64 31.56 13.65
CA GLY A 403 -10.60 32.07 14.55
C GLY A 403 -9.28 31.32 14.39
N ASP A 404 -8.36 31.49 15.35
CA ASP A 404 -7.08 30.79 15.32
C ASP A 404 -7.27 29.26 15.46
N PRO A 405 -6.59 28.44 14.65
CA PRO A 405 -6.69 26.99 14.77
C PRO A 405 -6.17 26.52 16.13
N PRO A 406 -6.82 25.53 16.76
CA PRO A 406 -6.33 24.92 17.99
C PRO A 406 -4.98 24.25 17.74
N THR A 407 -4.12 24.22 18.76
CA THR A 407 -2.84 23.49 18.67
C THR A 407 -3.11 22.00 18.61
N VAL A 408 -2.83 21.38 17.48
CA VAL A 408 -2.75 19.93 17.31
C VAL A 408 -1.30 19.50 17.54
N GLU A 409 -1.05 18.40 18.25
CA GLU A 409 0.31 17.88 18.36
C GLU A 409 0.74 17.38 16.97
N GLU A 410 1.93 17.78 16.50
CA GLU A 410 2.49 17.19 15.28
C GLU A 410 2.66 15.68 15.53
N GLU A 411 1.80 14.86 14.94
CA GLU A 411 2.06 13.42 14.88
C GLU A 411 3.33 13.22 14.03
N THR A 412 4.30 12.54 14.62
CA THR A 412 5.61 12.27 14.05
C THR A 412 5.51 11.39 12.80
N ILE A 413 6.20 11.81 11.74
CA ILE A 413 6.86 11.07 10.63
C ILE A 413 6.07 9.85 10.13
N PHE A 414 5.70 9.84 8.85
CA PHE A 414 5.03 8.70 8.23
C PHE A 414 5.71 7.38 8.63
N GLN A 415 4.95 6.48 9.26
CA GLN A 415 5.45 5.22 9.81
C GLN A 415 6.01 4.36 8.68
N ARG A 416 7.17 3.71 8.91
CA ARG A 416 7.68 2.69 7.98
C ARG A 416 6.76 1.48 8.09
N ILE A 417 6.24 0.97 6.99
CA ILE A 417 5.24 -0.09 6.97
C ILE A 417 5.73 -1.24 6.09
N LEU A 418 5.54 -2.45 6.57
CA LEU A 418 5.62 -3.67 5.77
C LEU A 418 4.20 -4.16 5.47
N GLN A 419 3.88 -4.31 4.19
CA GLN A 419 2.63 -4.92 3.73
C GLN A 419 2.88 -6.29 3.11
N PHE A 420 1.95 -7.21 3.34
CA PHE A 420 1.80 -8.45 2.58
C PHE A 420 0.44 -8.44 1.88
N TRP A 421 0.43 -8.75 0.58
CA TRP A 421 -0.76 -8.87 -0.23
C TRP A 421 -0.95 -10.34 -0.59
N ILE A 422 -2.07 -10.94 -0.23
CA ILE A 422 -2.29 -12.38 -0.38
C ILE A 422 -3.51 -12.58 -1.27
N GLY A 423 -3.29 -13.19 -2.43
CA GLY A 423 -4.31 -13.70 -3.34
C GLY A 423 -4.60 -15.17 -3.03
N SER A 424 -5.88 -15.49 -2.88
CA SER A 424 -6.40 -16.84 -2.64
C SER A 424 -6.09 -17.78 -3.83
N PRO A 425 -6.04 -19.14 -3.68
CA PRO A 425 -6.56 -19.96 -2.58
C PRO A 425 -5.55 -20.38 -1.53
N VAL A 426 -4.95 -19.43 -0.80
CA VAL A 426 -4.03 -19.71 0.31
C VAL A 426 -4.37 -18.92 1.57
N THR A 427 -3.95 -19.46 2.72
CA THR A 427 -3.79 -18.71 3.96
C THR A 427 -2.30 -18.52 4.26
N VAL A 428 -1.97 -17.45 5.00
CA VAL A 428 -0.60 -17.17 5.40
C VAL A 428 -0.47 -17.10 6.93
N ASP A 429 0.55 -17.76 7.47
CA ASP A 429 1.06 -17.53 8.83
C ASP A 429 2.39 -16.78 8.74
N ILE A 430 2.54 -15.69 9.50
CA ILE A 430 3.73 -14.83 9.46
C ILE A 430 4.42 -14.82 10.84
N THR A 431 5.74 -14.99 10.82
CA THR A 431 6.61 -14.90 12.00
C THR A 431 7.67 -13.82 11.79
N ALA A 432 7.80 -12.91 12.74
CA ALA A 432 8.79 -11.83 12.74
C ALA A 432 10.22 -12.36 12.99
N PRO A 433 11.27 -11.55 12.71
CA PRO A 433 12.68 -11.96 12.85
C PRO A 433 13.07 -12.41 14.27
N ASP A 434 12.39 -11.91 15.31
CA ASP A 434 12.61 -12.30 16.71
C ASP A 434 11.83 -13.56 17.15
N GLY A 435 11.08 -14.18 16.23
CA GLY A 435 10.23 -15.34 16.47
C GLY A 435 8.81 -15.00 16.94
N THR A 436 8.44 -13.72 17.01
CA THR A 436 7.08 -13.29 17.39
C THR A 436 6.08 -13.63 16.27
N MET A 437 4.96 -14.27 16.61
CA MET A 437 3.89 -14.55 15.65
C MET A 437 3.11 -13.27 15.32
N LEU A 438 2.58 -13.16 14.09
CA LEU A 438 1.81 -12.01 13.62
C LEU A 438 0.72 -11.55 14.61
N SER A 439 0.02 -12.49 15.26
CA SER A 439 -1.06 -12.19 16.22
C SER A 439 -0.60 -11.43 17.46
N ASP A 440 0.69 -11.50 17.78
CA ASP A 440 1.30 -10.87 18.96
C ASP A 440 2.03 -9.57 18.61
N ILE A 441 2.12 -9.21 17.32
CA ILE A 441 2.71 -7.94 16.88
C ILE A 441 1.69 -6.81 17.11
N PRO A 442 2.07 -5.71 17.80
CA PRO A 442 1.15 -4.61 18.07
C PRO A 442 0.76 -3.87 16.79
N ASN A 443 -0.46 -3.34 16.76
CA ASN A 443 -0.99 -2.47 15.70
C ASN A 443 -1.00 -3.06 14.29
N VAL A 444 -0.88 -4.39 14.14
CA VAL A 444 -1.09 -5.05 12.85
C VAL A 444 -2.52 -4.83 12.39
N THR A 445 -2.67 -4.38 11.15
CA THR A 445 -3.96 -4.25 10.49
C THR A 445 -4.09 -5.33 9.42
N ILE A 446 -5.15 -6.12 9.48
CA ILE A 446 -5.48 -7.12 8.45
C ILE A 446 -6.81 -6.69 7.85
N THR A 447 -6.82 -6.50 6.54
CA THR A 447 -8.02 -6.17 5.79
C THR A 447 -8.19 -7.17 4.65
N SER A 448 -9.44 -7.49 4.32
CA SER A 448 -9.73 -8.55 3.36
C SER A 448 -10.91 -8.17 2.49
N SER A 449 -10.81 -8.51 1.20
CA SER A 449 -11.93 -8.43 0.28
C SER A 449 -13.05 -9.41 0.60
N GLY A 450 -12.90 -10.34 1.54
CA GLY A 450 -13.98 -11.28 1.92
C GLY A 450 -14.54 -12.14 0.78
N GLY A 451 -15.63 -12.85 1.04
CA GLY A 451 -16.19 -13.83 0.09
C GLY A 451 -15.49 -15.18 0.14
N ASP A 452 -15.76 -16.03 -0.86
CA ASP A 452 -15.24 -17.41 -0.93
C ASP A 452 -13.76 -17.48 -1.35
N ASP A 453 -13.23 -16.40 -1.91
CA ASP A 453 -11.90 -16.31 -2.52
C ASP A 453 -11.31 -14.91 -2.21
N PRO A 454 -10.85 -14.70 -0.96
CA PRO A 454 -10.49 -13.38 -0.46
C PRO A 454 -9.07 -12.97 -0.87
N VAL A 455 -8.90 -11.69 -1.20
CA VAL A 455 -7.61 -11.01 -1.20
C VAL A 455 -7.42 -10.39 0.19
N GLN A 456 -6.21 -10.51 0.76
CA GLN A 456 -5.88 -9.95 2.06
C GLN A 456 -4.71 -8.96 1.94
N ILE A 457 -4.80 -7.83 2.65
CA ILE A 457 -3.66 -6.97 2.93
C ILE A 457 -3.38 -7.05 4.42
N ILE A 458 -2.16 -7.44 4.77
CA ILE A 458 -1.64 -7.45 6.13
C ILE A 458 -0.63 -6.31 6.22
N SER A 459 -0.82 -5.36 7.13
CA SER A 459 0.07 -4.23 7.33
C SER A 459 0.68 -4.26 8.72
N ILE A 460 2.00 -4.22 8.78
CA ILE A 460 2.81 -4.22 10.00
C ILE A 460 3.50 -2.84 10.10
N PRO A 461 3.04 -1.95 11.01
CA PRO A 461 3.70 -0.68 11.24
C PRO A 461 5.01 -0.87 12.01
N GLU A 462 6.02 -0.06 11.70
CA GLU A 462 7.36 -0.09 12.28
C GLU A 462 7.97 -1.51 12.29
N PRO A 463 8.10 -2.16 11.10
CA PRO A 463 8.56 -3.53 11.03
C PRO A 463 10.00 -3.65 11.51
N GLN A 464 10.28 -4.72 12.26
CA GLN A 464 11.64 -5.10 12.61
C GLN A 464 12.49 -5.32 11.36
N THR A 465 13.76 -4.95 11.41
CA THR A 465 14.76 -5.34 10.39
C THR A 465 15.07 -6.83 10.51
N GLY A 466 15.19 -7.51 9.37
CA GLY A 466 15.53 -8.92 9.25
C GLY A 466 14.45 -9.74 8.53
N GLU A 467 14.61 -11.05 8.57
CA GLU A 467 13.80 -12.00 7.82
C GLU A 467 12.44 -12.29 8.50
N TYR A 468 11.34 -11.96 7.82
CA TYR A 468 10.01 -12.44 8.15
C TYR A 468 9.76 -13.77 7.44
N GLN A 469 9.31 -14.77 8.20
CA GLN A 469 8.98 -16.08 7.66
C GLN A 469 7.49 -16.19 7.39
N LEU A 470 7.15 -16.66 6.21
CA LEU A 470 5.77 -16.84 5.74
C LEU A 470 5.54 -18.32 5.47
N THR A 471 4.54 -18.90 6.12
CA THR A 471 4.03 -20.23 5.79
C THR A 471 2.72 -20.09 5.05
N ILE A 472 2.70 -20.52 3.81
CA ILE A 472 1.55 -20.44 2.90
C ILE A 472 0.90 -21.82 2.87
N THR A 473 -0.39 -21.89 3.13
CA THR A 473 -1.15 -23.15 3.11
C THR A 473 -2.29 -23.08 2.11
N GLY A 474 -2.31 -24.00 1.15
CA GLY A 474 -3.38 -24.12 0.17
C GLY A 474 -4.72 -24.44 0.83
N THR A 475 -5.72 -23.62 0.55
CA THR A 475 -7.11 -23.79 0.99
C THR A 475 -8.02 -24.39 -0.08
N ASP A 476 -7.56 -24.41 -1.33
CA ASP A 476 -8.11 -25.16 -2.47
C ASP A 476 -6.98 -25.43 -3.48
N THR A 477 -7.30 -26.06 -4.61
CA THR A 477 -6.38 -26.18 -5.74
C THR A 477 -6.52 -24.99 -6.70
N GLY A 478 -5.42 -24.30 -6.98
CA GLY A 478 -5.39 -23.18 -7.94
C GLY A 478 -4.11 -22.35 -7.84
N ASP A 479 -4.09 -21.27 -8.61
CA ASP A 479 -3.00 -20.30 -8.63
C ASP A 479 -3.18 -19.32 -7.48
N TYR A 480 -2.11 -19.05 -6.74
CA TYR A 480 -2.09 -18.05 -5.68
C TYR A 480 -1.04 -17.00 -5.97
N HIS A 481 -1.24 -15.82 -5.39
CA HIS A 481 -0.34 -14.68 -5.60
C HIS A 481 0.03 -14.06 -4.26
N ILE A 482 1.29 -13.66 -4.12
CA ILE A 482 1.80 -13.00 -2.91
C ILE A 482 2.51 -11.74 -3.35
N GLY A 483 2.22 -10.63 -2.69
CA GLY A 483 2.98 -9.39 -2.77
C GLY A 483 3.59 -9.04 -1.42
N THR A 484 4.74 -8.38 -1.43
CA THR A 484 5.22 -7.58 -0.30
C THR A 484 5.49 -6.16 -0.73
N ALA A 485 5.28 -5.23 0.20
CA ALA A 485 5.65 -3.84 0.03
C ALA A 485 6.31 -3.29 1.29
N ILE A 486 7.42 -2.57 1.14
CA ILE A 486 7.98 -1.71 2.20
C ILE A 486 7.72 -0.26 1.79
N ILE A 487 7.06 0.48 2.66
CA ILE A 487 6.59 1.83 2.38
C ILE A 487 7.04 2.75 3.52
N SER A 488 7.70 3.85 3.19
CA SER A 488 7.98 4.97 4.10
C SER A 488 8.01 6.27 3.30
N GLU A 489 8.29 7.43 3.89
CA GLU A 489 8.49 8.67 3.10
C GLU A 489 9.58 8.51 2.03
N THR A 490 10.54 7.61 2.29
CA THR A 490 11.74 7.43 1.47
C THR A 490 11.85 6.04 0.84
N GLU A 491 10.93 5.11 1.10
CA GLU A 491 10.99 3.74 0.60
C GLU A 491 9.66 3.38 -0.05
N HIS A 492 9.75 2.76 -1.23
CA HIS A 492 8.64 2.12 -1.91
C HIS A 492 9.18 0.92 -2.69
N ILE A 493 9.25 -0.22 -2.02
CA ILE A 493 9.87 -1.44 -2.55
C ILE A 493 8.80 -2.52 -2.58
N ILE A 494 8.48 -3.02 -3.77
CA ILE A 494 7.46 -4.06 -3.96
C ILE A 494 8.07 -5.31 -4.60
N GLN A 495 7.64 -6.46 -4.13
CA GLN A 495 7.88 -7.76 -4.74
C GLN A 495 6.60 -8.55 -4.87
N THR A 496 6.49 -9.34 -5.94
CA THR A 496 5.33 -10.21 -6.15
C THR A 496 5.76 -11.56 -6.68
N ILE A 497 5.09 -12.62 -6.22
CA ILE A 497 5.27 -14.00 -6.65
C ILE A 497 3.90 -14.60 -7.00
N GLU A 498 3.90 -15.50 -7.96
CA GLU A 498 2.79 -16.38 -8.29
C GLU A 498 3.23 -17.83 -8.13
N GLY A 499 2.33 -18.70 -7.68
CA GLY A 499 2.57 -20.12 -7.56
C GLY A 499 1.29 -20.94 -7.67
N GLU A 500 1.43 -22.26 -7.83
CA GLU A 500 0.32 -23.20 -7.81
C GLU A 500 0.25 -23.88 -6.44
N THR A 501 -0.95 -24.14 -5.91
CA THR A 501 -1.13 -24.87 -4.66
C THR A 501 -2.23 -25.93 -4.77
N ASN A 502 -2.19 -26.92 -3.87
CA ASN A 502 -3.27 -27.86 -3.63
C ASN A 502 -3.81 -27.72 -2.21
N LEU A 503 -5.03 -28.22 -1.98
CA LEU A 503 -5.63 -28.23 -0.64
C LEU A 503 -4.71 -28.89 0.40
N GLY A 504 -4.27 -28.09 1.37
CA GLY A 504 -3.39 -28.47 2.47
C GLY A 504 -1.90 -28.53 2.13
N GLU A 505 -1.50 -28.15 0.91
CA GLU A 505 -0.09 -28.02 0.53
C GLU A 505 0.54 -26.81 1.21
N GLU A 506 1.75 -26.96 1.74
CA GLU A 506 2.47 -25.89 2.42
C GLU A 506 3.69 -25.45 1.60
N ALA A 507 3.86 -24.14 1.46
CA ALA A 507 5.03 -23.50 0.89
C ALA A 507 5.62 -22.48 1.87
N LEU A 508 6.94 -22.32 1.87
CA LEU A 508 7.65 -21.41 2.77
C LEU A 508 8.29 -20.28 1.96
N TYR A 509 8.11 -19.07 2.46
CA TYR A 509 8.68 -17.84 1.89
C TYR A 509 9.43 -17.07 2.97
N ALA A 510 10.42 -16.30 2.56
CA ALA A 510 11.11 -15.35 3.41
C ALA A 510 11.05 -13.96 2.76
N ALA A 511 10.75 -12.94 3.57
CA ALA A 511 10.86 -11.55 3.21
C ALA A 511 11.95 -10.90 4.07
N ASP A 512 13.12 -10.62 3.48
CA ASP A 512 14.19 -9.92 4.19
C ASP A 512 13.90 -8.42 4.22
N ILE A 513 13.79 -7.85 5.41
CA ILE A 513 13.49 -6.43 5.59
C ILE A 513 14.78 -5.69 5.92
N PRO A 514 15.26 -4.80 5.05
CA PRO A 514 16.52 -4.13 5.26
C PRO A 514 16.41 -3.13 6.42
N ALA A 515 17.56 -2.70 6.94
CA ALA A 515 17.60 -1.53 7.81
C ALA A 515 17.05 -0.32 7.05
N GLN A 516 16.28 0.54 7.72
CA GLN A 516 15.70 1.73 7.10
C GLN A 516 16.80 2.59 6.46
N ALA A 517 16.63 2.93 5.18
CA ALA A 517 17.57 3.77 4.47
C ALA A 517 17.53 5.22 5.01
N GLU A 518 18.70 5.87 5.17
CA GLU A 518 18.77 7.28 5.56
C GLU A 518 18.46 8.25 4.40
N THR A 519 18.31 7.74 3.17
CA THR A 519 18.05 8.50 1.93
C THR A 519 17.17 7.68 1.00
N PHE A 520 16.29 8.32 0.21
CA PHE A 520 15.49 7.65 -0.82
C PHE A 520 16.41 6.87 -1.78
N THR A 521 16.27 5.55 -1.77
CA THR A 521 16.96 4.64 -2.69
C THR A 521 15.92 3.85 -3.45
N GLN A 522 15.73 4.19 -4.71
CA GLN A 522 15.13 3.29 -5.70
C GLN A 522 16.23 2.27 -6.07
N GLU A 523 16.51 1.32 -5.16
CA GLU A 523 17.42 0.21 -5.43
C GLU A 523 16.66 -1.12 -5.40
N GLU A 524 17.23 -2.08 -6.13
CA GLU A 524 16.74 -3.44 -6.42
C GLU A 524 15.96 -4.05 -5.26
N PRO A 525 14.83 -4.71 -5.56
CA PRO A 525 13.89 -5.08 -4.55
C PRO A 525 14.48 -6.14 -3.61
N THR A 526 14.05 -6.13 -2.34
CA THR A 526 14.50 -7.14 -1.36
C THR A 526 13.86 -8.47 -1.68
N ASP A 527 14.67 -9.45 -2.10
CA ASP A 527 14.20 -10.73 -2.65
C ASP A 527 13.19 -11.40 -1.71
N LEU A 528 11.93 -11.46 -2.16
CA LEU A 528 10.97 -12.46 -1.77
C LEU A 528 11.46 -13.73 -2.44
N ILE A 529 12.23 -14.48 -1.68
CA ILE A 529 12.75 -15.74 -2.15
C ILE A 529 11.63 -16.72 -1.83
N GLU A 530 10.97 -17.24 -2.88
CA GLU A 530 10.41 -18.58 -2.74
C GLU A 530 11.54 -19.42 -2.19
N LEU A 531 11.37 -19.92 -0.98
CA LEU A 531 12.33 -20.85 -0.40
C LEU A 531 12.07 -22.16 -1.14
N SER A 532 12.41 -22.15 -2.44
CA SER A 532 12.45 -23.30 -3.30
C SER A 532 13.24 -24.30 -2.49
N GLY A 533 12.52 -25.31 -2.01
CA GLY A 533 13.15 -26.41 -1.35
C GLY A 533 14.11 -26.96 -2.40
N SER A 534 15.39 -26.62 -2.28
CA SER A 534 16.43 -27.40 -2.93
C SER A 534 16.40 -28.74 -2.19
N SER A 535 15.44 -29.57 -2.59
CA SER A 535 15.37 -30.96 -2.22
C SER A 535 16.50 -31.63 -2.97
N THR A 536 17.59 -31.91 -2.28
CA THR A 536 18.64 -32.74 -2.86
C THR A 536 18.22 -34.19 -2.72
N GLU A 537 18.33 -34.98 -3.79
CA GLU A 537 18.11 -36.42 -3.72
C GLU A 537 19.24 -37.06 -2.92
N TYR A 538 18.90 -37.63 -1.76
CA TYR A 538 19.79 -38.34 -0.86
C TYR A 538 19.57 -39.84 -0.95
N GLU A 539 20.60 -40.55 -1.41
CA GLU A 539 20.58 -42.01 -1.49
C GLU A 539 21.23 -42.66 -0.26
N ILE A 540 20.53 -43.59 0.39
CA ILE A 540 21.07 -44.43 1.45
C ILE A 540 20.91 -45.91 1.12
N THR A 541 22.01 -46.67 1.23
CA THR A 541 22.01 -48.10 0.94
C THR A 541 22.09 -48.95 2.21
N PHE A 542 21.14 -49.86 2.38
CA PHE A 542 21.11 -50.85 3.47
C PHE A 542 21.44 -52.24 2.96
N SER A 543 22.40 -52.89 3.62
CA SER A 543 22.79 -54.28 3.37
C SER A 543 22.42 -55.17 4.55
N LYS A 544 22.33 -56.49 4.34
CA LYS A 544 21.96 -57.43 5.41
C LYS A 544 22.80 -57.22 6.68
N GLY A 545 22.16 -57.25 7.84
CA GLY A 545 22.79 -57.08 9.14
C GLY A 545 22.82 -55.61 9.60
N TRP A 546 23.79 -55.27 10.43
CA TRP A 546 23.90 -53.94 11.04
C TRP A 546 24.42 -52.89 10.05
N ASN A 547 23.74 -51.77 9.94
CA ASN A 547 24.16 -50.60 9.16
C ASN A 547 24.25 -49.41 10.10
N LEU A 548 25.33 -48.64 10.00
CA LEU A 548 25.53 -47.41 10.78
C LEU A 548 25.29 -46.23 9.85
N PHE A 549 24.25 -45.44 10.12
CA PHE A 549 23.83 -44.34 9.26
C PHE A 549 23.45 -43.10 10.06
N SER A 550 23.24 -41.99 9.37
CA SER A 550 22.70 -40.75 9.91
C SER A 550 21.79 -40.09 8.89
N ILE A 551 21.09 -39.04 9.32
CA ILE A 551 20.33 -38.16 8.44
C ILE A 551 21.16 -36.90 8.18
N PRO A 552 21.44 -36.56 6.91
CA PRO A 552 22.33 -35.45 6.59
C PRO A 552 21.68 -34.06 6.69
N SER A 553 20.36 -33.93 6.71
CA SER A 553 19.67 -32.64 6.84
C SER A 553 18.27 -32.79 7.44
N THR A 554 17.61 -31.67 7.76
CA THR A 554 16.24 -31.66 8.31
C THR A 554 15.29 -32.40 7.35
N LEU A 555 14.49 -33.31 7.92
CA LEU A 555 13.44 -34.03 7.19
C LEU A 555 12.13 -33.26 7.32
N SER A 556 11.35 -33.18 6.24
CA SER A 556 9.98 -32.66 6.27
C SER A 556 9.08 -33.43 7.26
N ASP A 557 9.31 -34.74 7.38
CA ASP A 557 8.75 -35.57 8.45
C ASP A 557 9.85 -36.45 9.08
N PRO A 558 10.19 -36.23 10.37
CA PRO A 558 11.23 -37.00 11.05
C PRO A 558 10.76 -38.38 11.54
N SER A 559 9.52 -38.80 11.27
CA SER A 559 8.99 -40.11 11.67
C SER A 559 9.75 -41.27 11.05
N ILE A 560 10.21 -42.20 11.89
CA ILE A 560 10.88 -43.44 11.44
C ILE A 560 9.98 -44.26 10.51
N GLU A 561 8.68 -44.32 10.81
CA GLU A 561 7.73 -45.16 10.09
C GLU A 561 7.54 -44.69 8.64
N LEU A 562 7.51 -43.38 8.43
CA LEU A 562 7.39 -42.78 7.11
C LEU A 562 8.72 -42.84 6.35
N PHE A 563 9.82 -42.45 7.01
CA PHE A 563 11.15 -42.43 6.40
C PHE A 563 11.55 -43.82 5.88
N LEU A 564 11.30 -44.87 6.66
CA LEU A 564 11.68 -46.25 6.30
C LEU A 564 10.52 -47.09 5.75
N SER A 565 9.39 -46.49 5.38
CA SER A 565 8.19 -47.20 4.91
C SER A 565 8.46 -48.30 3.86
N GLU A 566 9.41 -48.07 2.95
CA GLU A 566 9.82 -49.02 1.91
C GLU A 566 10.53 -50.28 2.46
N ILE A 567 11.19 -50.17 3.61
CA ILE A 567 12.00 -51.25 4.21
C ILE A 567 11.55 -51.63 5.61
N ILE A 568 10.50 -51.00 6.15
CA ILE A 568 10.09 -51.13 7.55
C ILE A 568 9.81 -52.60 7.92
N ASN A 569 9.22 -53.36 6.99
CA ASN A 569 8.94 -54.79 7.15
C ASN A 569 10.19 -55.69 7.08
N SER A 570 11.33 -55.14 6.69
CA SER A 570 12.64 -55.79 6.62
C SER A 570 13.63 -55.20 7.64
N THR A 571 13.15 -54.41 8.60
CA THR A 571 13.95 -53.80 9.66
C THR A 571 13.64 -54.47 11.00
N GLU A 572 14.64 -55.12 11.61
CA GLU A 572 14.46 -55.79 12.92
C GLU A 572 14.44 -54.78 14.07
N SER A 573 15.36 -53.82 14.05
CA SER A 573 15.44 -52.77 15.06
C SER A 573 16.33 -51.61 14.62
N ILE A 574 16.05 -50.42 15.16
CA ILE A 574 16.88 -49.22 15.03
C ILE A 574 17.26 -48.74 16.41
N TRP A 575 18.52 -48.35 16.59
CA TRP A 575 19.05 -47.89 17.86
C TRP A 575 19.79 -46.57 17.70
N THR A 576 19.64 -45.68 18.67
CA THR A 576 20.53 -44.54 18.86
C THR A 576 21.03 -44.47 20.30
N TYR A 577 22.09 -43.71 20.53
CA TYR A 577 22.70 -43.54 21.84
C TYR A 577 22.91 -42.06 22.12
N ASP A 578 22.15 -41.55 23.09
CA ASP A 578 22.31 -40.21 23.64
C ASP A 578 22.19 -40.25 25.16
N THR A 579 23.33 -40.42 25.83
CA THR A 579 23.46 -40.71 27.27
C THR A 579 22.89 -42.06 27.73
N GLU A 580 21.80 -42.52 27.11
CA GLU A 580 21.18 -43.84 27.25
C GLU A 580 20.84 -44.41 25.86
N TRP A 581 20.51 -45.71 25.79
CA TRP A 581 20.12 -46.35 24.54
C TRP A 581 18.64 -46.19 24.26
N GLU A 582 18.31 -45.69 23.08
CA GLU A 582 16.94 -45.63 22.57
C GLU A 582 16.75 -46.63 21.43
N VAL A 583 15.54 -47.18 21.32
CA VAL A 583 15.23 -48.26 20.38
C VAL A 583 13.89 -48.06 19.70
N TYR A 584 13.84 -48.41 18.41
CA TYR A 584 12.63 -48.56 17.63
C TYR A 584 12.56 -49.98 17.05
N ARG A 585 11.41 -50.64 17.20
CA ARG A 585 11.10 -51.99 16.71
C ARG A 585 9.73 -51.98 16.04
N PRO A 586 9.64 -52.20 14.71
CA PRO A 586 8.35 -52.25 14.01
C PRO A 586 7.39 -53.29 14.60
N ASP A 587 7.91 -54.46 14.99
CA ASP A 587 7.10 -55.57 15.49
C ASP A 587 6.63 -55.43 16.95
N THR A 588 7.20 -54.51 17.72
CA THR A 588 6.83 -54.27 19.12
C THR A 588 6.75 -52.78 19.46
N PRO A 589 5.80 -52.02 18.88
CA PRO A 589 5.76 -50.56 19.03
C PRO A 589 5.65 -50.07 20.48
N GLU A 590 5.01 -50.85 21.36
CA GLU A 590 4.83 -50.52 22.78
C GLU A 590 6.14 -50.45 23.58
N LEU A 591 7.25 -50.95 23.03
CA LEU A 591 8.57 -50.94 23.65
C LEU A 591 9.52 -49.90 23.02
N ASN A 592 9.02 -49.07 22.10
CA ASN A 592 9.84 -48.08 21.42
C ASN A 592 10.06 -46.87 22.31
N SER A 593 11.33 -46.48 22.46
CA SER A 593 11.75 -45.21 23.05
C SER A 593 12.26 -44.22 22.01
N LEU A 594 12.71 -44.70 20.85
CA LEU A 594 13.07 -43.88 19.70
C LEU A 594 11.86 -43.74 18.78
N THR A 595 11.49 -42.53 18.41
CA THR A 595 10.32 -42.26 17.55
C THR A 595 10.65 -41.46 16.29
N THR A 596 11.72 -40.68 16.32
CA THR A 596 12.11 -39.78 15.23
C THR A 596 13.58 -39.96 14.82
N LEU A 597 13.90 -39.62 13.57
CA LEU A 597 15.25 -39.48 13.06
C LEU A 597 15.60 -38.00 12.96
N THR A 598 16.69 -37.60 13.58
CA THR A 598 17.10 -36.21 13.76
C THR A 598 18.54 -36.04 13.26
N PRO A 599 18.84 -34.97 12.48
CA PRO A 599 20.21 -34.64 12.10
C PRO A 599 21.15 -34.48 13.32
N GLY A 600 22.44 -34.76 13.14
CA GLY A 600 23.42 -34.76 14.22
C GLY A 600 23.41 -36.02 15.13
N TYR A 601 22.43 -36.92 14.96
CA TYR A 601 22.41 -38.23 15.63
C TYR A 601 22.82 -39.35 14.67
N GLY A 602 23.52 -40.34 15.21
CA GLY A 602 23.85 -41.57 14.51
C GLY A 602 22.87 -42.69 14.88
N TYR A 603 22.65 -43.62 13.95
CA TYR A 603 21.67 -44.69 14.09
C TYR A 603 22.23 -46.03 13.63
N TRP A 604 21.94 -47.07 14.39
CA TRP A 604 22.18 -48.46 14.03
C TRP A 604 20.90 -49.11 13.55
N LEU A 605 20.84 -49.55 12.29
CA LEU A 605 19.72 -50.29 11.73
C LEU A 605 20.13 -51.73 11.44
N ASN A 606 19.36 -52.70 11.95
CA ASN A 606 19.54 -54.11 11.61
C ASN A 606 18.54 -54.52 10.51
N TYR A 607 19.06 -54.75 9.30
CA TYR A 607 18.29 -55.06 8.11
C TYR A 607 18.29 -56.56 7.83
N THR A 608 17.13 -57.17 7.64
CA THR A 608 16.99 -58.64 7.61
C THR A 608 16.97 -59.24 6.20
N ASN A 609 16.79 -58.44 5.15
CA ASN A 609 16.72 -58.92 3.77
C ASN A 609 18.13 -59.27 3.23
N ASP A 610 18.22 -60.33 2.43
CA ASP A 610 19.47 -60.78 1.80
C ASP A 610 19.94 -59.85 0.68
N ASN A 611 19.02 -59.12 0.04
CA ASN A 611 19.35 -58.18 -1.04
C ASN A 611 19.48 -56.76 -0.48
N ALA A 612 20.58 -56.09 -0.81
CA ALA A 612 20.77 -54.69 -0.50
C ALA A 612 19.71 -53.82 -1.20
N VAL A 613 19.31 -52.73 -0.55
CA VAL A 613 18.32 -51.77 -1.04
C VAL A 613 18.88 -50.36 -0.91
N THR A 614 18.67 -49.54 -1.93
CA THR A 614 19.00 -48.11 -1.92
C THR A 614 17.69 -47.34 -1.86
N LEU A 615 17.54 -46.48 -0.85
CA LEU A 615 16.43 -45.56 -0.73
C LEU A 615 16.86 -44.19 -1.23
N SER A 616 16.13 -43.63 -2.20
CA SER A 616 16.22 -42.22 -2.56
C SER A 616 15.25 -41.44 -1.70
N LYS A 617 15.73 -40.46 -0.94
CA LYS A 617 14.94 -39.60 -0.07
C LYS A 617 15.24 -38.15 -0.39
N GLU A 618 14.21 -37.32 -0.40
CA GLU A 618 14.39 -35.88 -0.54
C GLU A 618 14.71 -35.27 0.83
N ILE A 619 15.75 -34.43 0.87
CA ILE A 619 16.19 -33.72 2.06
C ILE A 619 16.27 -32.22 1.75
N SER A 620 15.83 -31.36 2.67
CA SER A 620 15.86 -29.91 2.48
C SER A 620 17.28 -29.35 2.67
N SER A 621 17.69 -28.38 1.84
CA SER A 621 18.90 -27.58 2.10
C SER A 621 18.68 -26.66 3.31
N THR A 622 19.65 -26.57 4.23
CA THR A 622 19.49 -25.83 5.49
C THR A 622 19.47 -24.30 5.35
N SER A 623 19.36 -23.71 4.17
CA SER A 623 19.12 -22.26 4.10
C SER A 623 17.73 -21.86 4.61
N THR A 624 16.75 -22.79 4.67
CA THR A 624 15.33 -22.39 4.77
C THR A 624 14.38 -23.45 5.37
N GLY A 625 14.79 -24.21 6.41
CA GLY A 625 13.92 -25.18 7.10
C GLY A 625 13.38 -24.67 8.47
N PRO A 626 12.30 -25.26 9.05
CA PRO A 626 11.50 -24.65 10.15
C PRO A 626 12.18 -24.56 11.51
N THR A 627 13.47 -24.86 11.61
CA THR A 627 14.36 -24.61 12.75
C THR A 627 15.74 -25.15 12.36
N PRO A 628 16.85 -24.42 12.58
CA PRO A 628 18.18 -25.03 12.48
C PRO A 628 18.22 -26.28 13.39
N PRO A 629 18.77 -27.41 12.92
CA PRO A 629 18.72 -28.63 13.69
C PRO A 629 19.43 -28.41 15.05
N PRO A 630 18.85 -28.88 16.16
CA PRO A 630 19.26 -28.45 17.49
C PRO A 630 20.71 -28.85 17.78
N SER A 631 21.48 -27.90 18.32
CA SER A 631 22.78 -28.20 18.92
C SER A 631 22.62 -29.18 20.07
N ARG A 632 23.52 -30.16 20.17
CA ARG A 632 23.52 -31.15 21.26
C ARG A 632 24.76 -31.05 22.12
N VAL A 633 24.60 -31.25 23.41
CA VAL A 633 25.74 -31.32 24.34
C VAL A 633 26.27 -32.76 24.35
N LEU A 634 27.53 -32.93 23.97
CA LEU A 634 28.19 -34.23 23.98
C LEU A 634 28.72 -34.59 25.36
N SER A 635 28.57 -35.86 25.74
CA SER A 635 29.06 -36.39 27.00
C SER A 635 30.55 -36.76 26.91
N VAL A 636 31.27 -36.67 28.03
CA VAL A 636 32.62 -37.22 28.14
C VAL A 636 32.56 -38.73 27.87
N GLY A 637 33.38 -39.21 26.93
CA GLY A 637 33.33 -40.59 26.45
C GLY A 637 32.83 -40.69 25.01
N TRP A 638 32.31 -41.86 24.65
CA TRP A 638 31.82 -42.15 23.30
C TRP A 638 30.38 -41.64 23.11
N ASN A 639 30.16 -40.91 22.02
CA ASN A 639 28.87 -40.38 21.59
C ASN A 639 28.56 -40.93 20.19
N LEU A 640 27.30 -41.31 19.96
CA LEU A 640 26.84 -41.72 18.64
C LEU A 640 26.31 -40.48 17.90
N VAL A 641 27.01 -40.06 16.87
CA VAL A 641 26.77 -38.81 16.16
C VAL A 641 26.57 -39.05 14.66
N GLY A 642 25.78 -38.17 14.08
CA GLY A 642 25.57 -38.08 12.64
C GLY A 642 26.08 -36.74 12.12
N THR A 643 25.90 -36.52 10.83
CA THR A 643 26.33 -35.28 10.16
C THR A 643 25.27 -34.17 10.26
N TYR A 644 25.69 -32.91 10.25
CA TYR A 644 24.84 -31.75 9.95
C TYR A 644 25.25 -31.19 8.56
N HIS A 645 24.38 -31.32 7.56
CA HIS A 645 24.47 -30.86 6.15
C HIS A 645 25.70 -31.31 5.31
N PHE A 646 25.49 -31.41 3.99
CA PHE A 646 26.54 -31.44 2.97
C PHE A 646 26.21 -30.38 1.92
N LEU A 647 27.03 -29.35 1.77
CA LEU A 647 26.88 -28.35 0.71
C LEU A 647 27.21 -29.02 -0.64
N ASP A 648 26.22 -29.17 -1.51
CA ASP A 648 26.30 -29.58 -2.93
C ASP A 648 27.20 -30.79 -3.28
N THR A 649 27.54 -31.64 -2.30
CA THR A 649 28.55 -32.71 -2.47
C THR A 649 28.16 -33.98 -1.72
N SER A 650 28.40 -35.16 -2.31
CA SER A 650 28.15 -36.45 -1.67
C SER A 650 29.24 -36.87 -0.66
N SER A 651 30.31 -36.08 -0.53
CA SER A 651 31.45 -36.37 0.36
C SER A 651 32.25 -35.12 0.75
N GLN A 652 32.78 -35.06 1.97
CA GLN A 652 33.57 -33.94 2.54
C GLN A 652 34.68 -34.48 3.46
N ALA A 653 35.64 -33.64 3.85
CA ALA A 653 36.67 -34.04 4.82
C ALA A 653 36.10 -34.10 6.25
N LEU A 654 36.60 -35.02 7.07
CA LEU A 654 36.11 -35.26 8.43
C LEU A 654 36.30 -34.06 9.38
N ASP A 655 37.36 -33.26 9.19
CA ASP A 655 37.62 -32.05 9.98
C ASP A 655 36.60 -30.95 9.73
N SER A 656 36.13 -30.79 8.48
CA SER A 656 35.02 -29.87 8.15
C SER A 656 33.72 -30.27 8.84
N LEU A 657 33.46 -31.58 9.02
CA LEU A 657 32.23 -32.07 9.65
C LEU A 657 32.14 -31.76 11.16
N PHE A 658 33.28 -31.68 11.82
CA PHE A 658 33.39 -31.47 13.26
C PHE A 658 34.18 -30.19 13.56
N GLU A 659 34.06 -29.16 12.74
CA GLU A 659 34.85 -27.91 12.86
C GLU A 659 34.70 -27.27 14.26
N THR A 660 33.53 -27.41 14.86
CA THR A 660 33.21 -26.92 16.21
C THR A 660 33.83 -27.77 17.35
N ILE A 661 34.45 -28.91 17.03
CA ILE A 661 35.02 -29.87 17.97
C ILE A 661 36.49 -30.15 17.64
N PRO A 662 37.44 -29.91 18.56
CA PRO A 662 38.84 -30.24 18.32
C PRO A 662 39.01 -31.77 18.19
N LEU A 663 39.21 -32.26 16.97
CA LEU A 663 39.44 -33.68 16.70
C LEU A 663 40.87 -34.07 17.10
N TYR A 664 41.01 -35.10 17.94
CA TYR A 664 42.29 -35.76 18.20
C TYR A 664 42.44 -36.99 17.31
N SER A 665 43.68 -37.38 17.01
CA SER A 665 43.96 -38.66 16.34
C SER A 665 43.30 -39.80 17.12
N ASN A 666 42.50 -40.61 16.41
CA ASN A 666 41.75 -41.74 16.96
C ASN A 666 40.44 -41.40 17.72
N SER A 667 39.87 -40.22 17.52
CA SER A 667 38.62 -39.82 18.21
C SER A 667 37.36 -40.20 17.46
N VAL A 668 37.45 -40.59 16.17
CA VAL A 668 36.27 -40.93 15.35
C VAL A 668 36.40 -42.34 14.81
N VAL A 669 35.33 -43.12 14.96
CA VAL A 669 35.21 -44.49 14.46
C VAL A 669 33.94 -44.62 13.64
N THR A 670 34.04 -45.23 12.46
CA THR A 670 32.87 -45.65 11.67
C THR A 670 32.80 -47.17 11.59
N TYR A 671 31.69 -47.68 11.04
CA TYR A 671 31.46 -49.11 10.88
C TYR A 671 31.15 -49.43 9.42
N THR A 672 31.83 -50.44 8.90
CA THR A 672 31.60 -50.93 7.54
C THR A 672 30.86 -52.28 7.61
N ASN A 673 29.62 -52.32 7.12
CA ASN A 673 28.78 -53.53 7.12
C ASN A 673 29.43 -54.68 6.33
N THR A 674 29.98 -54.42 5.14
CA THR A 674 30.53 -55.47 4.27
C THR A 674 31.72 -56.22 4.87
N SER A 675 32.50 -55.56 5.74
CA SER A 675 33.63 -56.17 6.44
C SER A 675 33.34 -56.46 7.92
N GLU A 676 32.13 -56.16 8.39
CA GLU A 676 31.68 -56.27 9.79
C GLU A 676 32.71 -55.71 10.79
N SER A 677 33.34 -54.59 10.46
CA SER A 677 34.49 -54.07 11.19
C SER A 677 34.39 -52.58 11.46
N PHE A 678 34.87 -52.17 12.64
CA PHE A 678 35.10 -50.77 12.95
C PHE A 678 36.42 -50.28 12.37
N SER A 679 36.39 -49.11 11.74
CA SER A 679 37.58 -48.43 11.22
C SER A 679 37.75 -47.08 11.89
N LEU A 680 39.01 -46.74 12.16
CA LEU A 680 39.39 -45.46 12.75
C LEU A 680 39.61 -44.45 11.63
N LEU A 681 39.03 -43.25 11.75
CA LEU A 681 39.15 -42.20 10.74
C LEU A 681 40.20 -41.15 11.13
N SER A 682 40.94 -40.68 10.13
CA SER A 682 41.81 -39.51 10.19
C SER A 682 41.01 -38.24 9.88
N PRO A 683 41.36 -37.06 10.44
CA PRO A 683 40.69 -35.80 10.13
C PRO A 683 40.63 -35.44 8.62
N THR A 684 41.55 -35.97 7.82
CA THR A 684 41.60 -35.75 6.37
C THR A 684 40.84 -36.80 5.54
N ASP A 685 40.26 -37.82 6.19
CA ASP A 685 39.53 -38.86 5.46
C ASP A 685 38.23 -38.29 4.90
N SER A 686 37.90 -38.68 3.67
CA SER A 686 36.65 -38.29 3.03
C SER A 686 35.51 -39.14 3.59
N VAL A 687 34.46 -38.46 4.05
CA VAL A 687 33.27 -39.03 4.65
C VAL A 687 32.05 -38.80 3.77
N LEU A 688 31.20 -39.81 3.64
CA LEU A 688 29.97 -39.77 2.84
C LEU A 688 28.82 -39.14 3.62
N ALA A 689 27.95 -38.44 2.90
CA ALA A 689 26.66 -38.01 3.42
C ALA A 689 25.85 -39.21 3.91
N GLY A 690 25.25 -39.08 5.10
CA GLY A 690 24.40 -40.14 5.66
C GLY A 690 25.09 -41.25 6.44
N SER A 691 26.40 -41.16 6.66
CA SER A 691 27.14 -42.12 7.49
C SER A 691 27.10 -41.75 8.97
N GLY A 692 26.90 -42.73 9.85
CA GLY A 692 26.97 -42.53 11.30
C GLY A 692 28.38 -42.74 11.86
N TYR A 693 28.67 -42.14 13.01
CA TYR A 693 29.99 -42.19 13.65
C TYR A 693 29.91 -42.33 15.17
N TRP A 694 30.93 -42.98 15.73
CA TRP A 694 31.25 -42.89 17.14
C TRP A 694 32.34 -41.84 17.34
N LEU A 695 32.02 -40.80 18.11
CA LEU A 695 32.93 -39.69 18.45
C LEU A 695 33.29 -39.74 19.94
N PHE A 696 34.59 -39.76 20.24
CA PHE A 696 35.12 -39.76 21.61
C PHE A 696 35.47 -38.34 22.08
N ILE A 697 34.86 -37.90 23.17
CA ILE A 697 35.15 -36.63 23.84
C ILE A 697 36.02 -36.89 25.08
N PRO A 698 37.26 -36.35 25.17
CA PRO A 698 38.12 -36.52 26.33
C PRO A 698 37.61 -35.72 27.56
N THR A 699 38.16 -36.02 28.74
CA THR A 699 37.76 -35.39 30.02
C THR A 699 37.78 -33.86 29.97
N ALA A 700 36.67 -33.24 30.39
CA ALA A 700 36.44 -31.79 30.34
C ALA A 700 37.44 -31.00 31.20
N ALA A 701 38.27 -30.17 30.55
CA ALA A 701 39.00 -29.09 31.21
C ALA A 701 38.24 -27.75 31.14
N ASP A 702 37.39 -27.55 30.11
CA ASP A 702 36.82 -26.25 29.75
C ASP A 702 35.32 -26.30 29.35
N GLY A 703 34.48 -26.92 30.19
CA GLY A 703 33.01 -26.89 30.02
C GLY A 703 32.41 -27.98 29.09
N PRO A 704 31.08 -27.97 28.89
CA PRO A 704 30.39 -28.94 28.02
C PRO A 704 30.79 -28.73 26.55
N THR A 705 31.09 -29.82 25.83
CA THR A 705 31.34 -29.77 24.38
C THR A 705 30.01 -29.76 23.64
N THR A 706 29.70 -28.67 22.95
CA THR A 706 28.50 -28.56 22.13
C THR A 706 28.81 -28.96 20.69
N TYR A 707 28.05 -29.90 20.15
CA TYR A 707 28.04 -30.20 18.72
C TYR A 707 26.88 -29.43 18.09
N SER A 708 27.22 -28.43 17.28
CA SER A 708 26.26 -27.56 16.60
C SER A 708 26.41 -27.73 15.08
N PRO A 709 25.36 -27.43 14.31
CA PRO A 709 25.51 -27.09 12.90
C PRO A 709 26.58 -26.00 12.75
N THR A 710 27.51 -26.14 11.80
CA THR A 710 28.46 -25.08 11.44
C THR A 710 27.70 -23.88 10.87
N GLU A 711 28.14 -22.66 11.19
CA GLU A 711 27.48 -21.41 10.76
C GLU A 711 27.34 -21.33 9.22
N PHE A 712 26.23 -20.67 8.83
CA PHE A 712 25.68 -20.49 7.49
C PHE A 712 26.64 -19.87 6.47
#